data_AF-A0A956EJI3-F1
#
_entry.id   AF-A0A956EJI3-F1
#
_cell.length_a   1.000
_cell.length_b   1.000
_cell.length_c   1.000
_cell.angle_alpha   90.00
_cell.angle_beta   90.00
_cell.angle_gamma   90.00
#
_symmetry.space_group_name_H-M   'P 1'
#
loop_
_entity.id
_entity.type
_entity.pdbx_description
1 polymer ?
#
loop_
_entity_poly.entity_id
_entity_poly.type
_entity_poly.pdbx_seq_one_letter_code
_entity_poly.pdbx_strand_id
1 'polypeptide(L)'
;ERIGLRAAGSPSWQLVAYTGTLGGAPITPEQLPREGGPLWPEDDDARTGAAIEAKIEQVFRYGKMEGLGWRGASDAWLEKWWPRFAAKIAEGLASSYYDEEAPVVDAEGLVVATGEEIRGTTLLPPTRAGWQRFLELAPKSGESFSTLKAIGLGWWGRKIPQNLLSAAEERGEEEGEGEGVKERVALEPVAAAPEPAVSIEAPPVSPSPPLPEETPDELYEEARAAIRALELPWKKTAAYISQAEQSIAAGRGYLAVVERARRAAAKGSEGAKLRVPSSPSRRRSEIEVALDTFNAEPGWRLAVARTLPNGHVLVVAPEGAELDPEAAVASVDVIDFDIDDVRWLDDRLSPAEQDAILERVEGALWAAFDASGEEREEGEPPSPLGGLIEAPSRRSRALGARPERSLRPTRTDGYAQVAEALRELAEPAGQDADELQRWLEVEDLMAAGDVVGQASRADAAPLRKLMGDLWDAILDEVPVVEVFGAPGQLRVSASAIFGVPGEGFVLERVVRGERAAIRRIRVRQGEGDARRDVVSIDDPTDRLQPGARVHTRARDEEFLGDLYQKIGAFHDDLVRAPRTLRDVRLLLYWTGVMLDAPLCQGDVKARAVRAFSQAKAYYDTARQRLAEGRSADAVRRIHAALRRISAAAAELAQSCGEGQITLGVEPSELAVRPEDDAVIVGGGEDEGEGEALAGEGM
;
A
#
# COMPACT_ATOMS: atom_id res chain seq x y z
N GLU A 1 34.50 -11.96 7.43
CA GLU A 1 33.31 -12.10 8.29
C GLU A 1 33.40 -13.39 9.11
N ARG A 2 32.55 -13.62 10.13
CA ARG A 2 32.51 -14.91 10.87
C ARG A 2 31.10 -15.51 10.78
N ILE A 3 30.99 -16.79 10.45
CA ILE A 3 29.72 -17.54 10.41
C ILE A 3 29.70 -18.62 11.50
N GLY A 4 28.51 -18.99 11.98
CA GLY A 4 28.33 -20.11 12.89
C GLY A 4 28.28 -21.43 12.11
N LEU A 5 29.15 -22.37 12.48
CA LEU A 5 29.15 -23.75 11.96
C LEU A 5 28.81 -24.71 13.10
N ARG A 6 27.85 -25.61 12.88
CA ARG A 6 27.48 -26.66 13.84
C ARG A 6 27.61 -28.03 13.18
N ALA A 7 28.20 -28.98 13.88
CA ALA A 7 28.14 -30.39 13.49
C ALA A 7 26.84 -31.05 14.01
N ALA A 8 26.41 -32.14 13.37
CA ALA A 8 25.31 -32.97 13.85
C ALA A 8 25.61 -33.55 15.24
N GLY A 9 24.62 -33.45 16.14
CA GLY A 9 24.71 -33.81 17.55
C GLY A 9 25.57 -32.88 18.42
N SER A 10 26.13 -31.80 17.85
CA SER A 10 26.96 -30.86 18.62
C SER A 10 26.11 -29.89 19.44
N PRO A 11 26.45 -29.66 20.72
CA PRO A 11 25.79 -28.67 21.58
C PRO A 11 26.30 -27.24 21.38
N SER A 12 27.34 -27.06 20.57
CA SER A 12 28.05 -25.78 20.38
C SER A 12 28.23 -25.46 18.91
N TRP A 13 28.26 -24.17 18.62
CA TRP A 13 28.55 -23.55 17.33
C TRP A 13 29.98 -23.00 17.33
N GLN A 14 30.66 -23.14 16.20
CA GLN A 14 31.98 -22.57 15.99
C GLN A 14 31.88 -21.34 15.09
N LEU A 15 32.42 -20.22 15.55
CA LEU A 15 32.57 -19.02 14.72
C LEU A 15 33.79 -19.15 13.81
N VAL A 16 33.56 -19.54 12.57
CA VAL A 16 34.60 -19.67 11.54
C VAL A 16 34.70 -18.40 10.71
N ALA A 17 35.92 -17.94 10.45
CA ALA A 17 36.14 -16.82 9.53
C ALA A 17 35.76 -17.29 8.12
N TYR A 18 34.77 -16.64 7.52
CA TYR A 18 34.29 -16.96 6.19
C TYR A 18 34.82 -15.95 5.19
N THR A 19 35.47 -16.46 4.16
CA THR A 19 36.06 -15.70 3.05
C THR A 19 35.44 -16.10 1.70
N GLY A 20 34.25 -16.69 1.71
CA GLY A 20 33.55 -17.18 0.51
C GLY A 20 33.67 -18.69 0.26
N THR A 21 34.45 -19.41 1.06
CA THR A 21 34.57 -20.88 0.99
C THR A 21 34.66 -21.51 2.37
N LEU A 22 34.06 -22.68 2.56
CA LEU A 22 34.24 -23.53 3.73
C LEU A 22 34.95 -24.82 3.28
N GLY A 23 36.18 -25.07 3.73
CA GLY A 23 36.97 -26.23 3.28
C GLY A 23 37.41 -26.18 1.81
N GLY A 24 37.48 -24.99 1.20
CA GLY A 24 37.90 -24.79 -0.19
C GLY A 24 36.77 -24.79 -1.23
N ALA A 25 35.52 -24.95 -0.80
CA ALA A 25 34.35 -24.87 -1.68
C ALA A 25 33.36 -23.78 -1.19
N PRO A 26 32.67 -23.08 -2.09
CA PRO A 26 31.60 -22.15 -1.72
C PRO A 26 30.43 -22.91 -1.10
N ILE A 27 29.78 -22.28 -0.11
CA ILE A 27 28.57 -22.84 0.51
C ILE A 27 27.44 -22.76 -0.51
N THR A 28 26.82 -23.88 -0.88
CA THR A 28 25.68 -23.90 -1.82
C THR A 28 24.36 -23.73 -1.08
N PRO A 29 23.29 -23.27 -1.75
CA PRO A 29 21.96 -23.17 -1.13
C PRO A 29 21.43 -24.50 -0.58
N GLU A 30 21.88 -25.65 -1.11
CA GLU A 30 21.53 -26.97 -0.56
C GLU A 30 22.17 -27.23 0.82
N GLN A 31 23.21 -26.50 1.19
CA GLN A 31 23.94 -26.68 2.45
C GLN A 31 23.40 -25.76 3.57
N LEU A 32 22.40 -24.92 3.27
CA LEU A 32 21.72 -24.06 4.24
C LEU A 32 20.46 -24.74 4.79
N PRO A 33 20.07 -24.48 6.06
CA PRO A 33 18.84 -25.02 6.63
C PRO A 33 17.62 -24.48 5.87
N ARG A 34 16.90 -25.34 5.14
CA ARG A 34 15.67 -25.04 4.40
C ARG A 34 14.72 -26.23 4.43
N GLU A 35 13.43 -26.00 4.19
CA GLU A 35 12.51 -27.07 3.78
C GLU A 35 13.05 -27.73 2.51
N GLY A 36 13.27 -29.04 2.54
CA GLY A 36 13.86 -29.80 1.43
C GLY A 36 15.39 -29.76 1.33
N GLY A 37 16.11 -29.28 2.34
CA GLY A 37 17.57 -29.47 2.48
C GLY A 37 17.94 -30.93 2.81
N PRO A 38 19.22 -31.32 2.74
CA PRO A 38 19.66 -32.64 3.17
C PRO A 38 19.23 -32.86 4.62
N LEU A 39 18.50 -33.96 4.83
CA LEU A 39 17.95 -34.31 6.13
C LEU A 39 19.09 -34.42 7.14
N TRP A 40 19.01 -33.65 8.23
CA TRP A 40 19.79 -33.93 9.42
C TRP A 40 19.50 -35.37 9.86
N PRO A 41 20.45 -36.09 10.47
CA PRO A 41 20.18 -37.42 11.02
C PRO A 41 18.92 -37.40 11.88
N GLU A 42 18.05 -38.40 11.77
CA GLU A 42 16.77 -38.44 12.49
C GLU A 42 16.96 -38.39 14.03
N ASP A 43 18.12 -38.82 14.52
CA ASP A 43 18.51 -38.81 15.92
C ASP A 43 19.24 -37.52 16.36
N ASP A 44 19.45 -36.55 15.46
CA ASP A 44 20.22 -35.34 15.71
C ASP A 44 19.66 -34.53 16.88
N ASP A 45 18.34 -34.38 16.96
CA ASP A 45 17.69 -33.65 18.05
C ASP A 45 17.91 -34.34 19.40
N ALA A 46 17.72 -35.66 19.47
CA ALA A 46 17.91 -36.41 20.71
C ALA A 46 19.37 -36.32 21.19
N ARG A 47 20.32 -36.45 20.27
CA ARG A 47 21.76 -36.31 20.56
C ARG A 47 22.14 -34.90 20.95
N THR A 48 21.64 -33.89 20.25
CA THR A 48 21.92 -32.48 20.53
C THR A 48 21.35 -32.09 21.89
N GLY A 49 20.14 -32.51 22.22
CA GLY A 49 19.53 -32.26 23.54
C GLY A 49 20.34 -32.86 24.69
N ALA A 50 20.74 -34.15 24.58
CA ALA A 50 21.57 -34.79 25.59
C ALA A 50 22.95 -34.13 25.70
N ALA A 51 23.55 -33.72 24.58
CA ALA A 51 24.82 -33.04 24.56
C ALA A 51 24.76 -31.63 25.18
N ILE A 52 23.66 -30.89 24.98
CA ILE A 52 23.45 -29.57 25.60
C ILE A 52 23.40 -29.71 27.12
N GLU A 53 22.63 -30.69 27.61
CA GLU A 53 22.49 -30.95 29.04
C GLU A 53 23.85 -31.23 29.71
N ALA A 54 24.62 -32.17 29.15
CA ALA A 54 25.96 -32.48 29.63
C ALA A 54 26.91 -31.27 29.54
N LYS A 55 26.77 -30.43 28.51
CA LYS A 55 27.60 -29.24 28.31
C LYS A 55 27.30 -28.16 29.34
N ILE A 56 26.03 -27.93 29.69
CA ILE A 56 25.62 -26.96 30.72
C ILE A 56 26.26 -27.31 32.07
N GLU A 57 26.18 -28.58 32.48
CA GLU A 57 26.80 -29.08 33.72
C GLU A 57 28.33 -28.92 33.71
N GLN A 58 28.96 -29.14 32.55
CA GLN A 58 30.40 -28.98 32.40
C GLN A 58 30.85 -27.52 32.45
N VAL A 59 30.14 -26.64 31.74
CA VAL A 59 30.57 -25.24 31.50
C VAL A 59 30.40 -24.39 32.75
N PHE A 60 29.23 -24.40 33.37
CA PHE A 60 28.94 -23.45 34.44
C PHE A 60 29.65 -23.76 35.77
N ARG A 61 30.31 -24.92 35.89
CA ARG A 61 31.15 -25.23 37.04
C ARG A 61 32.33 -24.26 37.22
N TYR A 62 32.90 -23.76 36.12
CA TYR A 62 34.06 -22.84 36.12
C TYR A 62 34.08 -21.93 34.88
N GLY A 63 32.92 -21.64 34.29
CA GLY A 63 32.82 -21.01 32.97
C GLY A 63 31.70 -19.99 32.90
N LYS A 64 31.60 -19.38 31.72
CA LYS A 64 30.66 -18.30 31.40
C LYS A 64 29.67 -18.73 30.33
N MET A 65 28.62 -17.95 30.11
CA MET A 65 27.63 -18.16 29.05
C MET A 65 28.28 -18.37 27.68
N GLU A 66 29.35 -17.63 27.37
CA GLU A 66 30.13 -17.80 26.13
C GLU A 66 30.69 -19.23 25.95
N GLY A 67 30.94 -19.96 27.05
CA GLY A 67 31.47 -21.32 27.06
C GLY A 67 30.50 -22.38 26.52
N LEU A 68 29.20 -22.06 26.42
CA LEU A 68 28.24 -22.90 25.69
C LEU A 68 28.50 -22.90 24.18
N GLY A 69 29.20 -21.88 23.67
CA GLY A 69 29.50 -21.75 22.25
C GLY A 69 28.25 -21.49 21.42
N TRP A 70 27.26 -20.79 21.96
CA TRP A 70 26.01 -20.49 21.25
C TRP A 70 26.09 -19.22 20.40
N ARG A 71 27.22 -18.51 20.47
CA ARG A 71 27.48 -17.34 19.63
C ARG A 71 27.56 -17.80 18.16
N GLY A 72 26.67 -17.27 17.33
CA GLY A 72 26.51 -17.67 15.93
C GLY A 72 25.47 -18.77 15.68
N ALA A 73 24.76 -19.23 16.72
CA ALA A 73 23.57 -20.06 16.55
C ALA A 73 22.45 -19.27 15.84
N SER A 74 21.63 -19.97 15.05
CA SER A 74 20.44 -19.37 14.45
C SER A 74 19.32 -19.19 15.47
N ASP A 75 18.47 -18.18 15.27
CA ASP A 75 17.31 -17.94 16.12
C ASP A 75 16.38 -19.16 16.17
N ALA A 76 16.13 -19.84 15.04
CA ALA A 76 15.32 -21.05 15.02
C ALA A 76 15.90 -22.18 15.90
N TRP A 77 17.22 -22.30 16.00
CA TRP A 77 17.86 -23.26 16.89
C TRP A 77 17.72 -22.84 18.35
N LEU A 78 17.95 -21.56 18.65
CA LEU A 78 17.82 -21.01 20.00
C LEU A 78 16.37 -21.06 20.49
N GLU A 79 15.39 -20.70 19.68
CA GLU A 79 13.96 -20.76 20.03
C GLU A 79 13.49 -22.19 20.33
N LYS A 80 14.07 -23.18 19.64
CA LYS A 80 13.79 -24.60 19.91
C LYS A 80 14.37 -25.07 21.25
N TRP A 81 15.62 -24.70 21.55
CA TRP A 81 16.36 -25.28 22.67
C TRP A 81 16.34 -24.43 23.94
N TRP A 82 16.20 -23.11 23.82
CA TRP A 82 16.18 -22.18 24.94
C TRP A 82 15.07 -22.49 25.96
N PRO A 83 13.80 -22.67 25.59
CA PRO A 83 12.73 -22.92 26.56
C PRO A 83 12.98 -24.17 27.41
N ARG A 84 13.67 -25.17 26.85
CA ARG A 84 14.00 -26.43 27.53
C ARG A 84 15.15 -26.29 28.53
N PHE A 85 16.09 -25.38 28.28
CA PHE A 85 17.35 -25.30 29.05
C PHE A 85 17.54 -23.99 29.81
N ALA A 86 16.72 -22.97 29.59
CA ALA A 86 16.85 -21.66 30.23
C ALA A 86 16.92 -21.75 31.76
N ALA A 87 16.07 -22.57 32.39
CA ALA A 87 16.10 -22.76 33.85
C ALA A 87 17.40 -23.40 34.35
N LYS A 88 17.95 -24.37 33.61
CA LYS A 88 19.24 -25.01 33.95
C LYS A 88 20.41 -24.06 33.73
N ILE A 89 20.33 -23.22 32.70
CA ILE A 89 21.32 -22.17 32.43
C ILE A 89 21.28 -21.10 33.52
N ALA A 90 20.08 -20.68 33.95
CA ALA A 90 19.90 -19.76 35.07
C ALA A 90 20.52 -20.31 36.36
N GLU A 91 20.25 -21.57 36.70
CA GLU A 91 20.84 -22.19 37.88
C GLU A 91 22.36 -22.35 37.76
N GLY A 92 22.85 -22.67 36.56
CA GLY A 92 24.28 -22.75 36.27
C GLY A 92 24.98 -21.41 36.44
N LEU A 93 24.42 -20.33 35.90
CA LEU A 93 24.93 -18.96 36.08
C LEU A 93 24.87 -18.52 37.54
N ALA A 94 23.78 -18.82 38.23
CA ALA A 94 23.61 -18.46 39.64
C ALA A 94 24.59 -19.16 40.57
N SER A 95 25.00 -20.38 40.21
CA SER A 95 25.95 -21.20 40.96
C SER A 95 27.39 -21.10 40.41
N SER A 96 27.63 -20.27 39.38
CA SER A 96 28.93 -20.11 38.76
C SER A 96 29.91 -19.42 39.72
N TYR A 97 31.18 -19.81 39.65
CA TYR A 97 32.25 -19.13 40.39
C TYR A 97 32.51 -17.70 39.87
N TYR A 98 32.15 -17.43 38.61
CA TYR A 98 32.24 -16.10 38.03
C TYR A 98 30.88 -15.43 38.17
N ASP A 99 30.80 -14.32 38.90
CA ASP A 99 29.62 -13.45 39.00
C ASP A 99 29.35 -12.78 37.64
N GLU A 100 28.92 -13.57 36.66
CA GLU A 100 28.61 -13.10 35.31
C GLU A 100 27.28 -12.37 35.34
N GLU A 101 27.31 -11.12 34.91
CA GLU A 101 26.13 -10.29 34.75
C GLU A 101 25.24 -10.83 33.63
N ALA A 102 23.97 -11.08 33.94
CA ALA A 102 22.99 -11.60 33.02
C ALA A 102 21.74 -10.69 32.94
N PRO A 103 21.17 -10.49 31.74
CA PRO A 103 19.94 -9.73 31.58
C PRO A 103 18.73 -10.57 32.00
N VAL A 104 18.07 -10.18 33.08
CA VAL A 104 16.87 -10.84 33.61
C VAL A 104 15.68 -9.89 33.61
N VAL A 105 14.48 -10.45 33.61
CA VAL A 105 13.22 -9.71 33.78
C VAL A 105 12.52 -10.24 35.02
N ASP A 106 12.15 -9.32 35.91
CA ASP A 106 11.34 -9.56 37.10
C ASP A 106 9.99 -8.79 37.03
N ALA A 107 9.33 -8.61 38.17
CA ALA A 107 8.04 -7.90 38.25
C ALA A 107 8.15 -6.39 38.01
N GLU A 108 9.33 -5.79 38.20
CA GLU A 108 9.58 -4.35 38.10
C GLU A 108 10.18 -3.96 36.74
N GLY A 109 10.90 -4.87 36.08
CA GLY A 109 11.36 -4.66 34.72
C GLY A 109 12.60 -5.46 34.37
N LEU A 110 13.44 -4.90 33.48
CA LEU A 110 14.76 -5.45 33.19
C LEU A 110 15.71 -5.11 34.33
N VAL A 111 16.45 -6.11 34.80
CA VAL A 111 17.53 -5.96 35.78
C VAL A 111 18.77 -6.70 35.25
N VAL A 112 19.96 -6.19 35.57
CA VAL A 112 21.22 -6.91 35.36
C VAL A 112 21.58 -7.64 36.65
N ALA A 113 21.35 -8.95 36.67
CA ALA A 113 21.52 -9.77 37.87
C ALA A 113 22.81 -10.60 37.84
N THR A 114 23.35 -10.92 39.01
CA THR A 114 24.53 -11.79 39.17
C THR A 114 24.29 -12.85 40.25
N GLY A 115 24.94 -14.02 40.12
CA GLY A 115 24.90 -15.05 41.16
C GLY A 115 23.47 -15.43 41.59
N GLU A 116 23.20 -15.42 42.89
CA GLU A 116 21.91 -15.86 43.44
C GLU A 116 20.71 -15.00 42.98
N GLU A 117 20.93 -13.75 42.57
CA GLU A 117 19.89 -12.82 42.10
C GLU A 117 19.22 -13.30 40.80
N ILE A 118 19.89 -14.17 40.05
CA ILE A 118 19.36 -14.77 38.83
C ILE A 118 18.24 -15.78 39.17
N ARG A 119 18.25 -16.38 40.37
CA ARG A 119 17.26 -17.41 40.75
C ARG A 119 15.87 -16.79 40.90
N GLY A 120 14.88 -17.40 40.25
CA GLY A 120 13.48 -16.96 40.31
C GLY A 120 13.11 -15.83 39.35
N THR A 121 14.09 -15.30 38.60
CA THR A 121 13.86 -14.32 37.52
C THR A 121 13.83 -15.00 36.15
N THR A 122 13.33 -14.28 35.13
CA THR A 122 13.30 -14.78 33.75
C THR A 122 14.49 -14.25 32.96
N LEU A 123 15.44 -15.12 32.60
CA LEU A 123 16.54 -14.76 31.70
C LEU A 123 16.01 -14.38 30.31
N LEU A 124 16.52 -13.27 29.77
CA LEU A 124 16.23 -12.92 28.39
C LEU A 124 16.94 -13.89 27.42
N PRO A 125 16.20 -14.45 26.44
CA PRO A 125 16.81 -15.34 25.47
C PRO A 125 17.86 -14.61 24.63
N PRO A 126 18.99 -15.27 24.29
CA PRO A 126 20.00 -14.72 23.38
C PRO A 126 19.53 -14.76 21.89
N THR A 127 18.23 -14.55 21.66
CA THR A 127 17.58 -14.46 20.34
C THR A 127 17.37 -13.00 19.93
N ARG A 128 16.96 -12.76 18.68
CA ARG A 128 16.55 -11.43 18.22
C ARG A 128 15.35 -10.88 19.00
N ALA A 129 14.36 -11.72 19.31
CA ALA A 129 13.21 -11.32 20.12
C ALA A 129 13.63 -10.90 21.54
N GLY A 130 14.54 -11.65 22.17
CA GLY A 130 15.10 -11.28 23.47
C GLY A 130 15.91 -9.98 23.42
N TRP A 131 16.67 -9.75 22.34
CA TRP A 131 17.39 -8.49 22.12
C TRP A 131 16.45 -7.29 21.98
N GLN A 132 15.35 -7.44 21.23
CA GLN A 132 14.34 -6.39 21.11
C GLN A 132 13.69 -6.08 22.46
N ARG A 133 13.36 -7.11 23.23
CA ARG A 133 12.80 -6.96 24.58
C ARG A 133 13.79 -6.27 25.53
N PHE A 134 15.08 -6.61 25.44
CA PHE A 134 16.14 -5.92 26.19
C PHE A 134 16.18 -4.42 25.86
N LEU A 135 16.15 -4.04 24.58
CA LEU A 135 16.16 -2.62 24.18
C LEU A 135 14.90 -1.86 24.59
N GLU A 136 13.75 -2.53 24.61
CA GLU A 136 12.47 -1.94 25.06
C GLU A 136 12.49 -1.64 26.56
N LEU A 137 13.02 -2.56 27.36
CA LEU A 137 13.03 -2.45 28.83
C LEU A 137 14.21 -1.65 29.37
N ALA A 138 15.33 -1.59 28.64
CA ALA A 138 16.57 -0.93 29.06
C ALA A 138 16.39 0.52 29.55
N PRO A 139 15.60 1.40 28.89
CA PRO A 139 15.44 2.77 29.38
C PRO A 139 14.69 2.88 30.72
N LYS A 140 13.85 1.89 31.04
CA LYS A 140 13.06 1.84 32.28
C LYS A 140 13.77 1.10 33.43
N SER A 141 14.89 0.44 33.14
CA SER A 141 15.64 -0.38 34.11
C SER A 141 16.43 0.42 35.15
N GLY A 142 16.69 1.71 34.90
CA GLY A 142 17.60 2.51 35.73
C GLY A 142 19.10 2.17 35.55
N GLU A 143 19.44 1.24 34.65
CA GLU A 143 20.82 0.82 34.39
C GLU A 143 21.64 1.84 33.61
N SER A 144 22.95 1.88 33.90
CA SER A 144 23.86 2.79 33.18
C SER A 144 24.04 2.35 31.73
N PHE A 145 24.25 3.32 30.82
CA PHE A 145 24.56 3.04 29.42
C PHE A 145 25.77 2.10 29.25
N SER A 146 26.80 2.25 30.09
CA SER A 146 27.98 1.39 30.09
C SER A 146 27.63 -0.06 30.44
N THR A 147 26.78 -0.29 31.45
CA THR A 147 26.32 -1.61 31.87
C THR A 147 25.53 -2.26 30.73
N LEU A 148 24.53 -1.57 30.20
CA LEU A 148 23.69 -2.07 29.11
C LEU A 148 24.50 -2.39 27.85
N LYS A 149 25.53 -1.60 27.55
CA LYS A 149 26.45 -1.85 26.43
C LYS A 149 27.31 -3.09 26.66
N ALA A 150 27.81 -3.30 27.88
CA ALA A 150 28.59 -4.48 28.23
C ALA A 150 27.72 -5.75 28.10
N ILE A 151 26.49 -5.71 28.61
CA ILE A 151 25.52 -6.80 28.50
C ILE A 151 25.16 -7.10 27.04
N GLY A 152 24.87 -6.08 26.23
CA GLY A 152 24.59 -6.27 24.81
C GLY A 152 25.73 -6.98 24.07
N LEU A 153 26.98 -6.63 24.38
CA LEU A 153 28.16 -7.24 23.79
C LEU A 153 28.44 -8.65 24.33
N GLY A 154 28.30 -8.87 25.63
CA GLY A 154 28.53 -10.17 26.25
C GLY A 154 27.49 -11.20 25.81
N TRP A 155 26.22 -10.86 25.97
CA TRP A 155 25.09 -11.77 25.82
C TRP A 155 24.67 -11.97 24.36
N TRP A 156 24.60 -10.90 23.56
CA TRP A 156 24.18 -10.97 22.14
C TRP A 156 25.31 -10.70 21.14
N GLY A 157 26.48 -10.21 21.58
CA GLY A 157 27.52 -9.74 20.65
C GLY A 157 27.16 -8.46 19.91
N ARG A 158 26.20 -7.67 20.42
CA ARG A 158 25.62 -6.50 19.73
C ARG A 158 25.88 -5.21 20.50
N LYS A 159 26.04 -4.11 19.77
CA LYS A 159 26.16 -2.77 20.37
C LYS A 159 24.75 -2.17 20.54
N ILE A 160 24.49 -1.51 21.67
CA ILE A 160 23.27 -0.74 21.89
C ILE A 160 23.32 0.63 21.18
N PRO A 161 22.17 1.21 20.76
CA PRO A 161 22.10 2.55 20.17
C PRO A 161 22.62 3.64 21.12
N GLN A 162 23.36 4.63 20.62
CA GLN A 162 23.97 5.69 21.45
C GLN A 162 22.94 6.57 22.18
N ASN A 163 21.74 6.71 21.62
CA ASN A 163 20.64 7.53 22.15
C ASN A 163 19.57 6.69 22.90
N LEU A 164 19.88 5.45 23.28
CA LEU A 164 18.91 4.52 23.88
C LEU A 164 18.24 5.10 25.15
N LEU A 165 19.01 5.79 25.99
CA LEU A 165 18.50 6.36 27.25
C LEU A 165 17.94 7.78 27.06
N SER A 166 18.59 8.62 26.25
CA SER A 166 18.15 10.01 26.02
C SER A 166 16.83 10.11 25.23
N ALA A 167 16.56 9.17 24.31
CA ALA A 167 15.32 9.15 23.54
C ALA A 167 14.09 8.67 24.35
N ALA A 168 14.31 8.20 25.58
CA ALA A 168 13.25 7.83 26.52
C ALA A 168 12.96 8.95 27.52
N GLU A 169 13.99 9.73 27.91
CA GLU A 169 13.82 10.97 28.69
C GLU A 169 12.92 11.97 27.95
N GLU A 170 13.17 12.20 26.65
CA GLU A 170 12.32 13.07 25.81
C GLU A 170 10.86 12.58 25.69
N ARG A 171 10.63 11.25 25.76
CA ARG A 171 9.29 10.64 25.70
C ARG A 171 8.56 10.66 27.05
N GLY A 172 9.29 10.58 28.16
CA GLY A 172 8.75 10.73 29.51
C GLY A 172 8.41 12.18 29.86
N GLU A 173 9.10 13.15 29.26
CA GLU A 173 8.78 14.58 29.37
C GLU A 173 7.49 14.93 28.59
N GLU A 174 7.26 14.37 27.40
CA GLU A 174 6.01 14.55 26.64
C GLU A 174 4.78 13.93 27.33
N GLU A 175 4.94 12.82 28.07
CA GLU A 175 3.85 12.22 28.88
C GLU A 175 3.66 12.93 30.24
N GLY A 176 4.69 13.61 30.77
CA GLY A 176 4.66 14.34 32.04
C GLY A 176 4.20 15.81 31.95
N GLU A 177 4.18 16.42 30.76
CA GLU A 177 3.79 17.82 30.57
C GLU A 177 2.26 18.07 30.54
N GLY A 178 1.43 17.03 30.72
CA GLY A 178 -0.03 17.13 30.84
C GLY A 178 -0.56 17.51 32.23
N GLU A 179 0.25 17.43 33.29
CA GLU A 179 -0.22 17.66 34.66
C GLU A 179 0.87 18.31 35.52
N GLY A 180 0.84 19.64 35.67
CA GLY A 180 1.64 20.33 36.70
C GLY A 180 2.16 21.71 36.31
N VAL A 181 1.30 22.73 36.38
CA VAL A 181 1.75 24.12 36.44
C VAL A 181 2.52 24.35 37.74
N LYS A 182 3.76 24.81 37.56
CA LYS A 182 4.77 25.25 38.53
C LYS A 182 4.23 25.98 39.76
N GLU A 183 4.72 25.59 40.94
CA GLU A 183 5.01 26.56 42.01
C GLU A 183 6.34 26.21 42.70
N ARG A 184 7.31 27.13 42.56
CA ARG A 184 8.61 27.10 43.24
C ARG A 184 8.41 27.62 44.67
N VAL A 185 8.88 26.89 45.67
CA VAL A 185 9.04 27.45 47.03
C VAL A 185 10.45 27.24 47.54
N ALA A 186 11.09 28.34 47.94
CA ALA A 186 12.26 28.35 48.80
C ALA A 186 11.82 28.63 50.25
N LEU A 187 12.21 27.71 51.15
CA LEU A 187 12.60 27.86 52.57
C LEU A 187 11.64 28.54 53.59
N GLU A 188 10.99 27.69 54.41
CA GLU A 188 10.79 27.64 55.90
C GLU A 188 10.77 28.90 56.82
N PRO A 189 10.27 28.83 58.09
CA PRO A 189 9.02 28.25 58.65
C PRO A 189 8.36 29.16 59.75
N VAL A 190 7.32 28.65 60.46
CA VAL A 190 6.96 28.86 61.91
C VAL A 190 5.44 29.08 62.20
N ALA A 191 4.88 28.08 62.91
CA ALA A 191 3.87 28.06 63.99
C ALA A 191 2.52 28.81 63.91
N ALA A 192 1.41 28.06 64.08
CA ALA A 192 0.59 28.02 65.33
C ALA A 192 -0.88 27.59 65.05
N ALA A 193 -1.35 26.56 65.76
CA ALA A 193 -2.78 26.29 66.06
C ALA A 193 -3.20 27.11 67.31
N PRO A 194 -4.49 27.20 67.78
CA PRO A 194 -5.61 26.24 67.62
C PRO A 194 -7.08 26.76 67.59
N GLU A 195 -8.01 25.87 67.17
CA GLU A 195 -9.39 25.53 67.69
C GLU A 195 -10.49 26.61 67.98
N PRO A 196 -11.79 26.24 68.23
CA PRO A 196 -12.73 25.42 67.44
C PRO A 196 -14.18 25.99 67.43
N ALA A 197 -15.11 25.44 66.64
CA ALA A 197 -16.55 25.52 66.94
C ALA A 197 -17.33 24.34 66.35
N VAL A 198 -18.07 23.67 67.23
CA VAL A 198 -18.90 22.48 67.02
C VAL A 198 -20.32 22.85 66.61
N SER A 199 -20.94 22.09 65.71
CA SER A 199 -22.40 21.81 65.73
C SER A 199 -22.68 20.50 64.98
N ILE A 200 -23.44 19.63 65.64
CA ILE A 200 -23.87 18.29 65.23
C ILE A 200 -25.38 18.35 64.99
N GLU A 201 -25.91 17.88 63.84
CA GLU A 201 -27.03 16.91 63.78
C GLU A 201 -27.40 16.43 62.35
N ALA A 202 -27.30 15.11 62.18
CA ALA A 202 -28.04 14.13 61.36
C ALA A 202 -28.20 14.22 59.81
N PRO A 203 -28.16 13.06 59.09
CA PRO A 203 -27.94 12.98 57.64
C PRO A 203 -29.25 12.93 56.83
N PRO A 204 -29.20 13.32 55.54
CA PRO A 204 -29.78 12.45 54.52
C PRO A 204 -29.00 12.39 53.19
N VAL A 205 -28.90 11.17 52.68
CA VAL A 205 -28.94 10.79 51.24
C VAL A 205 -27.88 11.40 50.33
N SER A 206 -26.80 10.64 50.10
CA SER A 206 -25.95 10.78 48.93
C SER A 206 -26.79 10.66 47.65
N PRO A 207 -26.68 11.59 46.69
CA PRO A 207 -27.16 11.32 45.33
C PRO A 207 -26.24 10.26 44.72
N SER A 208 -26.81 9.13 44.32
CA SER A 208 -26.15 8.21 43.40
C SER A 208 -25.74 8.97 42.13
N PRO A 209 -24.58 8.68 41.54
CA PRO A 209 -24.24 9.22 40.22
C PRO A 209 -25.28 8.71 39.20
N PRO A 210 -25.67 9.52 38.21
CA PRO A 210 -26.52 9.03 37.13
C PRO A 210 -25.77 7.91 36.40
N LEU A 211 -26.49 6.83 36.09
CA LEU A 211 -26.02 5.81 35.14
C LEU A 211 -25.65 6.53 33.83
N PRO A 212 -24.53 6.19 33.20
CA PRO A 212 -24.21 6.75 31.90
C PRO A 212 -25.30 6.31 30.92
N GLU A 213 -26.05 7.28 30.37
CA GLU A 213 -26.77 7.05 29.12
C GLU A 213 -25.69 6.81 28.06
N GLU A 214 -25.67 5.60 27.50
CA GLU A 214 -24.77 5.25 26.38
C GLU A 214 -24.89 6.32 25.32
N THR A 215 -23.77 6.93 24.98
CA THR A 215 -23.74 7.99 23.97
C THR A 215 -24.13 7.38 22.62
N PRO A 216 -24.83 8.12 21.73
CA PRO A 216 -25.19 7.60 20.40
C PRO A 216 -23.98 7.03 19.64
N ASP A 217 -22.80 7.61 19.83
CA ASP A 217 -21.54 7.15 19.24
C ASP A 217 -21.09 5.77 19.74
N GLU A 218 -21.35 5.42 21.01
CA GLU A 218 -21.05 4.09 21.56
C GLU A 218 -21.96 3.02 20.94
N LEU A 219 -23.25 3.33 20.70
CA LEU A 219 -24.19 2.41 20.03
C LEU A 219 -23.79 2.12 18.57
N TYR A 220 -23.30 3.12 17.85
CA TYR A 220 -22.83 2.94 16.47
C TYR A 220 -21.55 2.08 16.42
N GLU A 221 -20.58 2.33 17.31
CA GLU A 221 -19.35 1.55 17.35
C GLU A 221 -19.57 0.11 17.83
N GLU A 222 -20.45 -0.11 18.80
CA GLU A 222 -20.82 -1.45 19.26
C GLU A 222 -21.51 -2.27 18.15
N ALA A 223 -22.44 -1.66 17.42
CA ALA A 223 -23.10 -2.29 16.28
C ALA A 223 -22.10 -2.65 15.16
N ARG A 224 -21.19 -1.74 14.81
CA ARG A 224 -20.13 -1.97 13.81
C ARG A 224 -19.19 -3.09 14.24
N ALA A 225 -18.76 -3.10 15.50
CA ALA A 225 -17.88 -4.13 16.04
C ALA A 225 -18.57 -5.50 16.02
N ALA A 226 -19.83 -5.58 16.46
CA ALA A 226 -20.60 -6.83 16.49
C ALA A 226 -20.80 -7.44 15.10
N ILE A 227 -21.00 -6.61 14.07
CA ILE A 227 -21.21 -7.07 12.68
C ILE A 227 -19.88 -7.45 12.02
N ARG A 228 -18.79 -6.71 12.26
CA ARG A 228 -17.45 -7.04 11.73
C ARG A 228 -16.90 -8.34 12.30
N ALA A 229 -17.24 -8.67 13.55
CA ALA A 229 -16.83 -9.91 14.21
C ALA A 229 -17.43 -11.18 13.56
N LEU A 230 -18.41 -11.06 12.66
CA LEU A 230 -19.08 -12.19 12.02
C LEU A 230 -18.35 -12.72 10.77
N GLU A 231 -17.23 -12.10 10.39
CA GLU A 231 -16.40 -12.48 9.22
C GLU A 231 -17.20 -12.67 7.92
N LEU A 232 -18.29 -11.92 7.79
CA LEU A 232 -19.11 -11.89 6.59
C LEU A 232 -18.32 -11.30 5.41
N PRO A 233 -18.67 -11.66 4.16
CA PRO A 233 -18.17 -10.95 2.98
C PRO A 233 -18.41 -9.44 3.12
N TRP A 234 -17.40 -8.62 2.81
CA TRP A 234 -17.37 -7.19 3.16
C TRP A 234 -18.60 -6.39 2.70
N LYS A 235 -19.23 -6.73 1.57
CA LYS A 235 -20.49 -6.10 1.11
C LYS A 235 -21.65 -6.37 2.07
N LYS A 236 -21.75 -7.60 2.59
CA LYS A 236 -22.75 -7.98 3.61
C LYS A 236 -22.46 -7.28 4.94
N THR A 237 -21.19 -7.16 5.30
CA THR A 237 -20.77 -6.38 6.47
C THR A 237 -21.21 -4.91 6.32
N ALA A 238 -21.01 -4.29 5.16
CA ALA A 238 -21.40 -2.90 4.90
C ALA A 238 -22.93 -2.71 4.92
N ALA A 239 -23.69 -3.62 4.31
CA ALA A 239 -25.15 -3.57 4.30
C ALA A 239 -25.75 -3.68 5.72
N TYR A 240 -25.27 -4.64 6.52
CA TYR A 240 -25.74 -4.77 7.91
C TYR A 240 -25.32 -3.59 8.78
N ILE A 241 -24.14 -3.00 8.55
CA ILE A 241 -23.73 -1.77 9.24
C ILE A 241 -24.68 -0.62 8.88
N SER A 242 -24.98 -0.41 7.59
CA SER A 242 -25.91 0.64 7.17
C SER A 242 -27.32 0.44 7.77
N GLN A 243 -27.81 -0.80 7.79
CA GLN A 243 -29.12 -1.12 8.37
C GLN A 243 -29.17 -0.93 9.89
N ALA A 244 -28.06 -1.22 10.58
CA ALA A 244 -27.92 -0.97 12.01
C ALA A 244 -27.88 0.54 12.30
N GLU A 245 -27.11 1.30 11.52
CA GLU A 245 -27.01 2.76 11.62
C GLU A 245 -28.36 3.44 11.36
N GLN A 246 -29.10 3.01 10.34
CA GLN A 246 -30.45 3.50 10.06
C GLN A 246 -31.45 3.15 11.17
N SER A 247 -31.31 2.00 11.82
CA SER A 247 -32.14 1.65 12.98
C SER A 247 -31.85 2.54 14.18
N ILE A 248 -30.57 2.79 14.47
CA ILE A 248 -30.14 3.70 15.55
C ILE A 248 -30.61 5.12 15.26
N ALA A 249 -30.45 5.61 14.03
CA ALA A 249 -30.92 6.93 13.60
C ALA A 249 -32.46 7.07 13.70
N ALA A 250 -33.20 5.98 13.51
CA ALA A 250 -34.66 5.92 13.70
C ALA A 250 -35.10 5.72 15.16
N GLY A 251 -34.16 5.72 16.14
CA GLY A 251 -34.45 5.50 17.55
C GLY A 251 -34.81 4.06 17.91
N ARG A 252 -34.49 3.10 17.03
CA ARG A 252 -34.72 1.66 17.23
C ARG A 252 -33.41 0.94 17.59
N GLY A 253 -33.51 -0.11 18.39
CA GLY A 253 -32.34 -0.92 18.76
C GLY A 253 -31.73 -1.67 17.57
N TYR A 254 -30.40 -1.79 17.53
CA TYR A 254 -29.66 -2.44 16.43
C TYR A 254 -29.52 -3.96 16.57
N LEU A 255 -29.86 -4.54 17.74
CA LEU A 255 -29.67 -5.96 18.06
C LEU A 255 -30.39 -6.92 17.10
N ALA A 256 -31.57 -6.54 16.60
CA ALA A 256 -32.30 -7.35 15.61
C ALA A 256 -31.56 -7.43 14.26
N VAL A 257 -30.80 -6.40 13.88
CA VAL A 257 -29.94 -6.40 12.69
C VAL A 257 -28.74 -7.33 12.89
N VAL A 258 -28.13 -7.28 14.09
CA VAL A 258 -26.99 -8.15 14.45
C VAL A 258 -27.39 -9.63 14.50
N GLU A 259 -28.55 -9.96 15.05
CA GLU A 259 -29.05 -11.34 15.08
C GLU A 259 -29.34 -11.87 13.66
N ARG A 260 -29.83 -11.02 12.75
CA ARG A 260 -29.96 -11.39 11.32
C ARG A 260 -28.61 -11.61 10.66
N ALA A 261 -27.63 -10.74 10.92
CA ALA A 261 -26.27 -10.91 10.42
C ALA A 261 -25.61 -12.20 10.94
N ARG A 262 -25.85 -12.58 12.20
CA ARG A 262 -25.38 -13.85 12.80
C ARG A 262 -25.96 -15.08 12.09
N ARG A 263 -27.26 -15.06 11.78
CA ARG A 263 -27.93 -16.13 11.03
C ARG A 263 -27.41 -16.25 9.60
N ALA A 264 -27.12 -15.12 8.95
CA ALA A 264 -26.53 -15.10 7.61
C ALA A 264 -25.10 -15.67 7.60
N ALA A 265 -24.28 -15.37 8.62
CA ALA A 265 -22.95 -15.93 8.79
C ALA A 265 -23.00 -17.46 8.99
N ALA A 266 -23.98 -17.95 9.78
CA ALA A 266 -24.18 -19.38 10.00
C ALA A 266 -24.56 -20.14 8.70
N LYS A 267 -25.49 -19.61 7.89
CA LYS A 267 -25.91 -20.21 6.60
C LYS A 267 -24.78 -20.23 5.55
N GLY A 268 -23.88 -19.24 5.55
CA GLY A 268 -22.73 -19.19 4.64
C GLY A 268 -21.72 -20.33 4.82
N SER A 269 -21.68 -20.94 6.01
CA SER A 269 -20.76 -22.06 6.31
C SER A 269 -21.23 -23.42 5.76
N GLU A 270 -22.54 -23.63 5.57
CA GLU A 270 -23.11 -24.87 5.04
C GLU A 270 -23.07 -24.94 3.50
N GLY A 271 -23.22 -23.80 2.81
CA GLY A 271 -23.25 -23.74 1.34
C GLY A 271 -21.91 -24.00 0.64
N ALA A 272 -20.79 -24.04 1.37
CA ALA A 272 -19.45 -24.21 0.80
C ALA A 272 -19.12 -25.64 0.33
N LYS A 273 -19.99 -26.64 0.54
CA LYS A 273 -19.68 -28.06 0.27
C LYS A 273 -20.21 -28.65 -1.06
N LEU A 274 -20.94 -27.91 -1.90
CA LEU A 274 -21.42 -28.44 -3.18
C LEU A 274 -21.16 -27.45 -4.32
N ARG A 275 -19.98 -27.54 -4.94
CA ARG A 275 -19.67 -26.92 -6.23
C ARG A 275 -19.40 -28.00 -7.28
N VAL A 276 -20.24 -28.03 -8.32
CA VAL A 276 -20.02 -28.80 -9.57
C VAL A 276 -19.88 -27.77 -10.71
N PRO A 277 -19.00 -27.96 -11.72
CA PRO A 277 -18.66 -26.90 -12.66
C PRO A 277 -19.46 -26.89 -13.98
N SER A 278 -19.76 -25.66 -14.41
CA SER A 278 -19.80 -25.06 -15.77
C SER A 278 -20.71 -25.60 -16.90
N SER A 279 -21.45 -24.67 -17.53
CA SER A 279 -21.36 -24.36 -18.98
C SER A 279 -22.10 -23.03 -19.34
N PRO A 280 -21.76 -22.35 -20.46
CA PRO A 280 -22.14 -20.97 -20.73
C PRO A 280 -23.42 -20.88 -21.60
N SER A 281 -24.37 -20.02 -21.24
CA SER A 281 -25.48 -19.66 -22.14
C SER A 281 -26.13 -18.33 -21.74
N ARG A 282 -26.31 -17.43 -22.72
CA ARG A 282 -27.15 -16.20 -22.76
C ARG A 282 -27.28 -15.42 -21.45
N ARG A 283 -26.80 -14.16 -21.43
CA ARG A 283 -27.04 -13.22 -20.31
C ARG A 283 -28.55 -13.23 -19.97
N ARG A 284 -28.92 -13.91 -18.89
CA ARG A 284 -30.26 -13.84 -18.29
C ARG A 284 -30.41 -12.45 -17.71
N SER A 285 -31.62 -11.88 -17.75
CA SER A 285 -31.82 -10.65 -16.97
C SER A 285 -31.66 -10.97 -15.49
N GLU A 286 -31.08 -10.07 -14.72
CA GLU A 286 -30.76 -10.32 -13.30
C GLU A 286 -32.02 -10.62 -12.50
N ILE A 287 -33.10 -9.90 -12.84
CA ILE A 287 -34.41 -10.13 -12.28
C ILE A 287 -34.94 -11.53 -12.65
N GLU A 288 -34.66 -12.08 -13.83
CA GLU A 288 -35.00 -13.48 -14.15
C GLU A 288 -34.26 -14.46 -13.25
N VAL A 289 -33.01 -14.17 -12.85
CA VAL A 289 -32.28 -15.02 -11.90
C VAL A 289 -32.93 -14.98 -10.51
N ALA A 290 -33.37 -13.81 -10.06
CA ALA A 290 -34.13 -13.69 -8.81
C ALA A 290 -35.45 -14.46 -8.89
N LEU A 291 -36.22 -14.26 -9.97
CA LEU A 291 -37.48 -14.97 -10.17
C LEU A 291 -37.27 -16.49 -10.22
N ASP A 292 -36.29 -16.97 -10.98
CA ASP A 292 -35.97 -18.40 -11.10
C ASP A 292 -35.55 -18.99 -9.74
N THR A 293 -34.68 -18.28 -9.00
CA THR A 293 -34.18 -18.72 -7.70
C THR A 293 -35.31 -18.78 -6.68
N PHE A 294 -36.14 -17.74 -6.62
CA PHE A 294 -37.30 -17.73 -5.74
C PHE A 294 -38.27 -18.85 -6.14
N ASN A 295 -38.58 -19.00 -7.43
CA ASN A 295 -39.61 -19.92 -7.94
C ASN A 295 -39.15 -21.39 -8.01
N ALA A 296 -37.89 -21.69 -7.68
CA ALA A 296 -37.35 -23.05 -7.62
C ALA A 296 -37.88 -23.85 -6.42
N GLU A 297 -38.25 -23.17 -5.35
CA GLU A 297 -38.86 -23.80 -4.17
C GLU A 297 -40.40 -23.83 -4.30
N PRO A 298 -41.08 -24.84 -3.75
CA PRO A 298 -42.54 -24.91 -3.78
C PRO A 298 -43.20 -23.90 -2.82
N GLY A 299 -44.51 -23.69 -2.96
CA GLY A 299 -45.37 -22.95 -2.03
C GLY A 299 -45.64 -21.50 -2.42
N TRP A 300 -44.62 -20.75 -2.85
CA TRP A 300 -44.74 -19.34 -3.21
C TRP A 300 -44.20 -19.07 -4.61
N ARG A 301 -44.78 -18.08 -5.28
CA ARG A 301 -44.37 -17.61 -6.60
C ARG A 301 -44.13 -16.11 -6.59
N LEU A 302 -43.02 -15.69 -7.18
CA LEU A 302 -42.61 -14.30 -7.35
C LEU A 302 -42.78 -13.90 -8.82
N ALA A 303 -43.31 -12.69 -9.06
CA ALA A 303 -43.35 -12.06 -10.38
C ALA A 303 -43.13 -10.56 -10.29
N VAL A 304 -42.72 -9.97 -11.41
CA VAL A 304 -42.61 -8.50 -11.55
C VAL A 304 -44.01 -7.93 -11.82
N ALA A 305 -44.53 -7.12 -10.91
CA ALA A 305 -45.76 -6.37 -11.10
C ALA A 305 -45.51 -5.06 -11.87
N ARG A 306 -44.38 -4.40 -11.61
CA ARG A 306 -44.01 -3.15 -12.28
C ARG A 306 -42.49 -2.96 -12.31
N THR A 307 -41.98 -2.43 -13.42
CA THR A 307 -40.58 -1.97 -13.51
C THR A 307 -40.49 -0.48 -13.22
N LEU A 308 -39.52 -0.08 -12.41
CA LEU A 308 -39.18 1.31 -12.06
C LEU A 308 -37.84 1.68 -12.75
N PRO A 309 -37.48 2.98 -12.83
CA PRO A 309 -36.22 3.41 -13.42
C PRO A 309 -34.96 2.84 -12.75
N ASN A 310 -35.03 2.47 -11.47
CA ASN A 310 -33.94 1.98 -10.62
C ASN A 310 -34.35 0.76 -9.79
N GLY A 311 -35.37 0.00 -10.23
CA GLY A 311 -35.92 -1.05 -9.39
C GLY A 311 -37.11 -1.81 -9.96
N HIS A 312 -37.67 -2.69 -9.14
CA HIS A 312 -38.82 -3.52 -9.49
C HIS A 312 -39.81 -3.56 -8.33
N VAL A 313 -41.09 -3.49 -8.65
CA VAL A 313 -42.15 -3.89 -7.72
C VAL A 313 -42.45 -5.36 -7.99
N LEU A 314 -42.18 -6.20 -7.01
CA LEU A 314 -42.38 -7.64 -7.05
C LEU A 314 -43.64 -8.02 -6.29
N VAL A 315 -44.35 -9.02 -6.76
CA VAL A 315 -45.52 -9.59 -6.07
C VAL A 315 -45.27 -11.05 -5.74
N VAL A 316 -45.65 -11.42 -4.52
CA VAL A 316 -45.60 -12.80 -4.04
C VAL A 316 -47.02 -13.35 -4.00
N ALA A 317 -47.25 -14.51 -4.60
CA ALA A 317 -48.54 -15.21 -4.61
C ALA A 317 -48.35 -16.70 -4.25
N PRO A 318 -49.37 -17.38 -3.71
CA PRO A 318 -49.29 -18.81 -3.47
C PRO A 318 -49.20 -19.60 -4.78
N GLU A 319 -48.48 -20.72 -4.75
CA GLU A 319 -48.30 -21.58 -5.91
C GLU A 319 -49.65 -22.14 -6.42
N GLY A 320 -49.96 -21.88 -7.70
CA GLY A 320 -51.21 -22.30 -8.35
C GLY A 320 -52.28 -21.21 -8.44
N ALA A 321 -52.08 -20.05 -7.83
CA ALA A 321 -52.83 -18.84 -8.17
C ALA A 321 -52.32 -18.24 -9.49
N GLU A 322 -53.20 -17.67 -10.31
CA GLU A 322 -52.74 -16.81 -11.41
C GLU A 322 -51.93 -15.65 -10.81
N LEU A 323 -50.81 -15.29 -11.44
CA LEU A 323 -49.93 -14.18 -11.03
C LEU A 323 -50.61 -12.83 -11.32
N ASP A 324 -51.79 -12.64 -10.75
CA ASP A 324 -52.60 -11.43 -10.79
C ASP A 324 -52.38 -10.64 -9.47
N PRO A 325 -52.26 -9.31 -9.51
CA PRO A 325 -52.28 -8.45 -8.33
C PRO A 325 -53.34 -8.80 -7.27
N GLU A 326 -54.50 -9.35 -7.65
CA GLU A 326 -55.57 -9.72 -6.70
C GLU A 326 -55.27 -10.99 -5.87
N ALA A 327 -54.34 -11.84 -6.30
CA ALA A 327 -53.91 -13.05 -5.57
C ALA A 327 -52.58 -12.88 -4.83
N ALA A 328 -51.98 -11.68 -4.92
CA ALA A 328 -50.73 -11.37 -4.24
C ALA A 328 -50.96 -11.27 -2.72
N VAL A 329 -50.09 -11.94 -1.96
CA VAL A 329 -50.06 -11.87 -0.49
C VAL A 329 -49.05 -10.83 0.00
N ALA A 330 -48.12 -10.41 -0.86
CA ALA A 330 -47.19 -9.33 -0.59
C ALA A 330 -46.80 -8.58 -1.87
N SER A 331 -46.59 -7.27 -1.74
CA SER A 331 -45.90 -6.43 -2.70
C SER A 331 -44.56 -6.01 -2.10
N VAL A 332 -43.48 -6.17 -2.83
CA VAL A 332 -42.11 -5.87 -2.40
C VAL A 332 -41.50 -4.87 -3.38
N ASP A 333 -41.21 -3.69 -2.88
CA ASP A 333 -40.50 -2.66 -3.65
C ASP A 333 -39.00 -2.94 -3.53
N VAL A 334 -38.33 -3.17 -4.66
CA VAL A 334 -36.90 -3.49 -4.73
C VAL A 334 -36.18 -2.37 -5.47
N ILE A 335 -35.12 -1.83 -4.88
CA ILE A 335 -34.23 -0.82 -5.46
C ILE A 335 -32.79 -1.35 -5.35
N ASP A 336 -32.03 -1.35 -6.44
CA ASP A 336 -30.62 -1.75 -6.44
C ASP A 336 -30.33 -3.11 -5.75
N PHE A 337 -31.20 -4.11 -5.96
CA PHE A 337 -31.18 -5.45 -5.34
C PHE A 337 -31.49 -5.53 -3.84
N ASP A 338 -31.86 -4.41 -3.21
CA ASP A 338 -32.30 -4.35 -1.82
C ASP A 338 -33.82 -4.16 -1.72
N ILE A 339 -34.42 -4.71 -0.67
CA ILE A 339 -35.84 -4.51 -0.35
C ILE A 339 -35.99 -3.14 0.30
N ASP A 340 -36.68 -2.23 -0.38
CA ASP A 340 -36.96 -0.87 0.09
C ASP A 340 -38.22 -0.83 0.97
N ASP A 341 -39.32 -1.43 0.48
CA ASP A 341 -40.61 -1.48 1.20
C ASP A 341 -41.30 -2.84 0.99
N VAL A 342 -42.07 -3.27 1.99
CA VAL A 342 -42.88 -4.51 1.93
C VAL A 342 -44.29 -4.21 2.40
N ARG A 343 -45.26 -4.50 1.53
CA ARG A 343 -46.68 -4.38 1.82
C ARG A 343 -47.31 -5.76 1.83
N TRP A 344 -47.72 -6.21 3.00
CA TRP A 344 -48.51 -7.42 3.16
C TRP A 344 -49.95 -7.14 2.73
N LEU A 345 -50.43 -7.90 1.76
CA LEU A 345 -51.77 -7.76 1.19
C LEU A 345 -52.75 -8.80 1.75
N ASP A 346 -52.23 -9.85 2.40
CA ASP A 346 -53.03 -10.83 3.16
C ASP A 346 -52.66 -10.81 4.65
N ASP A 347 -53.57 -10.29 5.48
CA ASP A 347 -53.44 -10.22 6.94
C ASP A 347 -53.46 -11.59 7.64
N ARG A 348 -53.70 -12.67 6.91
CA ARG A 348 -53.76 -14.04 7.46
C ARG A 348 -52.38 -14.71 7.53
N LEU A 349 -51.36 -14.13 6.91
CA LEU A 349 -49.99 -14.64 6.99
C LEU A 349 -49.44 -14.49 8.41
N SER A 350 -48.95 -15.58 8.98
CA SER A 350 -48.26 -15.53 10.27
C SER A 350 -46.91 -14.81 10.15
N PRO A 351 -46.38 -14.20 11.22
CA PRO A 351 -45.05 -13.58 11.20
C PRO A 351 -43.94 -14.53 10.73
N ALA A 352 -44.05 -15.83 11.06
CA ALA A 352 -43.09 -16.82 10.61
C ALA A 352 -43.15 -17.09 9.09
N GLU A 353 -44.35 -17.01 8.49
CA GLU A 353 -44.51 -17.13 7.04
C GLU A 353 -44.05 -15.86 6.32
N GLN A 354 -44.30 -14.69 6.92
CA GLN A 354 -43.79 -13.41 6.43
C GLN A 354 -42.26 -13.41 6.39
N ASP A 355 -41.61 -13.82 7.49
CA ASP A 355 -40.15 -13.96 7.58
C ASP A 355 -39.62 -14.97 6.55
N ALA A 356 -40.30 -16.11 6.38
CA ALA A 356 -39.89 -17.13 5.41
C ALA A 356 -39.97 -16.63 3.95
N ILE A 357 -41.00 -15.85 3.62
CA ILE A 357 -41.15 -15.23 2.30
C ILE A 357 -40.04 -14.19 2.10
N LEU A 358 -39.78 -13.33 3.08
CA LEU A 358 -38.74 -12.29 2.98
C LEU A 358 -37.35 -12.89 2.87
N GLU A 359 -36.99 -13.87 3.71
CA GLU A 359 -35.68 -14.55 3.62
C GLU A 359 -35.45 -15.16 2.24
N ARG A 360 -36.52 -15.66 1.60
CA ARG A 360 -36.46 -16.26 0.27
C ARG A 360 -36.38 -15.21 -0.84
N VAL A 361 -37.10 -14.09 -0.72
CA VAL A 361 -36.96 -12.95 -1.65
C VAL A 361 -35.54 -12.39 -1.57
N GLU A 362 -35.02 -12.15 -0.36
CA GLU A 362 -33.64 -11.71 -0.16
C GLU A 362 -32.65 -12.70 -0.76
N GLY A 363 -32.76 -13.99 -0.44
CA GLY A 363 -31.89 -15.03 -0.99
C GLY A 363 -31.89 -15.08 -2.53
N ALA A 364 -33.04 -14.83 -3.14
CA ALA A 364 -33.20 -14.74 -4.59
C ALA A 364 -32.58 -13.48 -5.20
N LEU A 365 -32.74 -12.32 -4.55
CA LEU A 365 -32.09 -11.07 -4.96
C LEU A 365 -30.56 -11.17 -4.83
N TRP A 366 -30.04 -11.85 -3.80
CA TRP A 366 -28.61 -12.15 -3.67
C TRP A 366 -28.09 -13.03 -4.80
N ALA A 367 -28.85 -14.06 -5.19
CA ALA A 367 -28.48 -14.92 -6.31
C ALA A 367 -28.47 -14.15 -7.65
N ALA A 368 -29.39 -13.18 -7.82
CA ALA A 368 -29.39 -12.28 -8.96
C ALA A 368 -28.19 -11.33 -8.96
N PHE A 369 -27.83 -10.76 -7.81
CA PHE A 369 -26.64 -9.91 -7.65
C PHE A 369 -25.34 -10.66 -7.91
N ASP A 370 -25.22 -11.90 -7.43
CA ASP A 370 -24.03 -12.73 -7.70
C ASP A 370 -23.95 -13.15 -9.18
N ALA A 371 -25.10 -13.23 -9.87
CA ALA A 371 -25.20 -13.59 -11.28
C ALA A 371 -25.13 -12.40 -12.25
N SER A 372 -25.41 -11.18 -11.80
CA SER A 372 -25.39 -9.96 -12.62
C SER A 372 -24.05 -9.74 -13.28
N GLY A 373 -22.97 -10.15 -12.61
CA GLY A 373 -21.62 -9.95 -13.12
C GLY A 373 -21.37 -8.48 -13.46
N GLU A 374 -22.17 -7.55 -12.91
CA GLU A 374 -22.02 -6.13 -13.14
C GLU A 374 -20.65 -5.73 -12.64
N GLU A 375 -19.92 -5.20 -13.61
CA GLU A 375 -18.58 -4.71 -13.49
C GLU A 375 -18.53 -3.71 -12.33
N ARG A 376 -17.44 -3.81 -11.56
CA ARG A 376 -17.10 -2.87 -10.51
C ARG A 376 -17.13 -1.45 -11.08
N GLU A 377 -18.18 -0.67 -10.80
CA GLU A 377 -18.13 0.76 -10.96
C GLU A 377 -17.62 1.45 -9.68
N GLU A 378 -16.47 2.10 -9.89
CA GLU A 378 -15.93 3.27 -9.21
C GLU A 378 -15.67 3.22 -7.69
N GLY A 379 -14.81 2.28 -7.34
CA GLY A 379 -13.63 2.59 -6.55
C GLY A 379 -12.48 1.77 -7.11
N GLU A 380 -11.34 2.40 -7.42
CA GLU A 380 -10.15 1.66 -7.87
C GLU A 380 -9.96 0.45 -6.95
N PRO A 381 -10.02 -0.80 -7.46
CA PRO A 381 -9.91 -1.98 -6.60
C PRO A 381 -8.62 -1.83 -5.78
N PRO A 382 -8.65 -2.13 -4.47
CA PRO A 382 -7.48 -1.94 -3.63
C PRO A 382 -6.31 -2.62 -4.32
N SER A 383 -5.26 -1.83 -4.57
CA SER A 383 -4.11 -2.26 -5.33
C SER A 383 -3.70 -3.66 -4.86
N PRO A 384 -3.43 -4.62 -5.76
CA PRO A 384 -2.84 -5.89 -5.40
C PRO A 384 -1.50 -5.76 -4.64
N LEU A 385 -0.92 -4.55 -4.64
CA LEU A 385 0.24 -4.12 -3.89
C LEU A 385 -0.09 -3.17 -2.72
N GLY A 386 -1.34 -2.79 -2.49
CA GLY A 386 -1.76 -1.85 -1.44
C GLY A 386 -1.20 -2.22 -0.06
N GLY A 387 -1.33 -3.49 0.34
CA GLY A 387 -0.71 -4.00 1.57
C GLY A 387 0.82 -3.95 1.57
N LEU A 388 1.45 -4.18 0.39
CA LEU A 388 2.90 -4.07 0.18
C LEU A 388 3.40 -2.63 0.05
N ILE A 389 2.53 -1.63 -0.13
CA ILE A 389 2.87 -0.19 -0.20
C ILE A 389 2.64 0.47 1.16
N GLU A 390 1.52 0.17 1.82
CA GLU A 390 1.21 0.68 3.15
C GLU A 390 2.19 0.21 4.21
N ALA A 391 2.64 -1.06 4.12
CA ALA A 391 3.58 -1.61 5.07
C ALA A 391 4.94 -0.87 5.04
N PRO A 392 5.62 -0.67 3.88
CA PRO A 392 6.81 0.17 3.80
C PRO A 392 6.58 1.63 4.16
N SER A 393 5.43 2.23 3.81
CA SER A 393 5.15 3.63 4.17
C SER A 393 5.06 3.83 5.68
N ARG A 394 4.21 3.05 6.36
CA ARG A 394 4.07 3.08 7.83
C ARG A 394 5.39 2.72 8.51
N ARG A 395 6.06 1.67 8.03
CA ARG A 395 7.30 1.18 8.62
C ARG A 395 8.47 2.14 8.43
N SER A 396 8.61 2.79 7.28
CA SER A 396 9.65 3.81 7.05
C SER A 396 9.54 4.94 8.07
N ARG A 397 8.31 5.43 8.30
CA ARG A 397 8.04 6.47 9.31
C ARG A 397 8.35 5.98 10.72
N ALA A 398 7.91 4.77 11.07
CA ALA A 398 8.20 4.16 12.38
C ALA A 398 9.70 3.97 12.63
N LEU A 399 10.48 3.69 11.59
CA LEU A 399 11.94 3.58 11.64
C LEU A 399 12.66 4.94 11.60
N GLY A 400 11.92 6.07 11.62
CA GLY A 400 12.48 7.41 11.67
C GLY A 400 12.94 8.00 10.34
N ALA A 401 12.63 7.35 9.20
CA ALA A 401 12.88 7.91 7.88
C ALA A 401 11.93 9.09 7.60
N ARG A 402 12.45 10.16 6.99
CA ARG A 402 11.69 11.39 6.67
C ARG A 402 11.73 11.67 5.17
N PRO A 403 10.58 11.62 4.44
CA PRO A 403 10.54 11.84 2.99
C PRO A 403 11.16 13.17 2.55
N GLU A 404 10.93 14.25 3.31
CA GLU A 404 11.39 15.61 2.98
C GLU A 404 12.92 15.70 3.02
N ARG A 405 13.55 14.99 3.96
CA ARG A 405 15.01 14.84 4.02
C ARG A 405 15.51 13.96 2.87
N SER A 406 14.76 12.89 2.59
CA SER A 406 15.03 11.90 1.54
C SER A 406 14.87 12.45 0.11
N LEU A 407 14.33 13.66 -0.06
CA LEU A 407 14.27 14.34 -1.37
C LEU A 407 15.34 15.43 -1.58
N ARG A 408 16.10 15.80 -0.53
CA ARG A 408 17.05 16.94 -0.61
C ARG A 408 18.19 16.68 -1.59
N PRO A 409 18.32 17.49 -2.67
CA PRO A 409 19.43 17.36 -3.63
C PRO A 409 20.80 17.70 -3.03
N THR A 410 20.83 18.57 -2.03
CA THR A 410 22.06 19.11 -1.42
C THR A 410 22.64 18.24 -0.31
N ARG A 411 22.23 16.96 -0.23
CA ARG A 411 22.77 16.04 0.76
C ARG A 411 24.26 15.76 0.54
N THR A 412 25.00 15.60 1.63
CA THR A 412 26.46 15.39 1.64
C THR A 412 26.87 13.99 2.09
N ASP A 413 25.90 13.09 2.25
CA ASP A 413 26.09 11.71 2.74
C ASP A 413 26.55 10.72 1.66
N GLY A 414 26.78 11.18 0.42
CA GLY A 414 27.21 10.35 -0.71
C GLY A 414 26.08 9.62 -1.44
N TYR A 415 24.81 9.91 -1.12
CA TYR A 415 23.63 9.27 -1.70
C TYR A 415 22.72 10.22 -2.49
N ALA A 416 23.30 11.24 -3.14
CA ALA A 416 22.59 12.23 -3.96
C ALA A 416 21.73 11.59 -5.07
N GLN A 417 22.22 10.48 -5.65
CA GLN A 417 21.52 9.67 -6.65
C GLN A 417 20.19 9.09 -6.14
N VAL A 418 20.06 8.81 -4.83
CA VAL A 418 18.80 8.35 -4.24
C VAL A 418 17.80 9.50 -4.19
N ALA A 419 18.26 10.74 -3.93
CA ALA A 419 17.39 11.92 -3.89
C ALA A 419 16.79 12.22 -5.27
N GLU A 420 17.63 12.12 -6.30
CA GLU A 420 17.22 12.30 -7.69
C GLU A 420 16.21 11.23 -8.11
N ALA A 421 16.51 9.96 -7.82
CA ALA A 421 15.60 8.85 -8.04
C ALA A 421 14.24 9.05 -7.36
N LEU A 422 14.22 9.51 -6.11
CA LEU A 422 12.99 9.76 -5.37
C LEU A 422 12.17 10.91 -5.95
N ARG A 423 12.81 11.95 -6.50
CA ARG A 423 12.10 13.04 -7.21
C ARG A 423 11.46 12.55 -8.50
N GLU A 424 12.12 11.66 -9.23
CA GLU A 424 11.56 11.07 -10.44
C GLU A 424 10.38 10.13 -10.14
N LEU A 425 10.44 9.40 -9.02
CA LEU A 425 9.40 8.49 -8.55
C LEU A 425 8.25 9.20 -7.82
N ALA A 426 8.43 10.46 -7.41
CA ALA A 426 7.40 11.23 -6.72
C ALA A 426 6.14 11.39 -7.58
N GLU A 427 5.03 11.74 -6.92
CA GLU A 427 3.76 12.06 -7.60
C GLU A 427 4.00 13.04 -8.74
N PRO A 428 3.41 12.81 -9.93
CA PRO A 428 3.44 13.82 -10.97
C PRO A 428 2.81 15.13 -10.48
N ALA A 429 3.36 16.25 -10.93
CA ALA A 429 2.96 17.58 -10.47
C ALA A 429 2.04 18.28 -11.47
N GLY A 430 1.89 17.72 -12.67
CA GLY A 430 0.95 18.22 -13.67
C GLY A 430 -0.49 17.87 -13.32
N GLN A 431 -1.37 18.45 -14.14
CA GLN A 431 -2.80 18.31 -14.02
C GLN A 431 -3.22 16.86 -14.26
N ASP A 432 -4.07 16.29 -13.40
CA ASP A 432 -4.60 14.96 -13.63
C ASP A 432 -5.52 14.93 -14.87
N ALA A 433 -5.81 13.72 -15.39
CA ALA A 433 -6.57 13.57 -16.63
C ALA A 433 -7.98 14.19 -16.53
N ASP A 434 -8.63 14.09 -15.37
CA ASP A 434 -10.00 14.55 -15.19
C ASP A 434 -10.06 16.08 -15.05
N GLU A 435 -9.03 16.67 -14.45
CA GLU A 435 -8.85 18.11 -14.37
C GLU A 435 -8.47 18.70 -15.73
N LEU A 436 -7.62 18.03 -16.51
CA LEU A 436 -7.28 18.44 -17.88
C LEU A 436 -8.48 18.33 -18.81
N GLN A 437 -9.25 17.23 -18.74
CA GLN A 437 -10.48 17.05 -19.50
C GLN A 437 -11.45 18.21 -19.22
N ARG A 438 -11.75 18.47 -17.95
CA ARG A 438 -12.64 19.58 -17.56
C ARG A 438 -12.14 20.93 -18.06
N TRP A 439 -10.84 21.18 -18.00
CA TRP A 439 -10.27 22.42 -18.52
C TRP A 439 -10.44 22.54 -20.03
N LEU A 440 -10.18 21.47 -20.80
CA LEU A 440 -10.38 21.46 -22.25
C LEU A 440 -11.85 21.70 -22.62
N GLU A 441 -12.79 21.07 -21.91
CA GLU A 441 -14.23 21.26 -22.12
C GLU A 441 -14.67 22.70 -21.84
N VAL A 442 -14.16 23.31 -20.75
CA VAL A 442 -14.43 24.72 -20.40
C VAL A 442 -13.92 25.69 -21.47
N GLU A 443 -12.83 25.33 -22.16
CA GLU A 443 -12.23 26.14 -23.22
C GLU A 443 -12.83 25.90 -24.62
N ASP A 444 -13.97 25.19 -24.69
CA ASP A 444 -14.67 24.77 -25.91
C ASP A 444 -13.87 23.78 -26.79
N LEU A 445 -12.97 22.99 -26.19
CA LEU A 445 -12.21 21.92 -26.86
C LEU A 445 -12.79 20.54 -26.52
N MET A 446 -14.10 20.36 -26.73
CA MET A 446 -14.85 19.15 -26.33
C MET A 446 -14.24 17.85 -26.89
N ALA A 447 -13.88 17.83 -28.18
CA ALA A 447 -13.28 16.64 -28.80
C ALA A 447 -11.93 16.27 -28.17
N ALA A 448 -11.13 17.26 -27.77
CA ALA A 448 -9.88 17.02 -27.06
C ALA A 448 -10.15 16.51 -25.63
N GLY A 449 -11.15 17.06 -24.95
CA GLY A 449 -11.64 16.58 -23.67
C GLY A 449 -12.06 15.10 -23.71
N ASP A 450 -12.83 14.71 -24.73
CA ASP A 450 -13.27 13.33 -24.95
C ASP A 450 -12.08 12.36 -25.12
N VAL A 451 -11.05 12.77 -25.86
CA VAL A 451 -9.83 11.97 -26.04
C VAL A 451 -9.11 11.75 -24.70
N VAL A 452 -8.99 12.80 -23.87
CA VAL A 452 -8.40 12.70 -22.53
C VAL A 452 -9.25 11.81 -21.61
N GLY A 453 -10.57 11.96 -21.63
CA GLY A 453 -11.49 11.14 -20.83
C GLY A 453 -11.52 9.66 -21.24
N GLN A 454 -11.27 9.34 -22.51
CA GLN A 454 -11.10 7.96 -22.95
C GLN A 454 -9.79 7.34 -22.43
N ALA A 455 -8.72 8.14 -22.34
CA ALA A 455 -7.45 7.69 -21.79
C ALA A 455 -7.49 7.41 -20.28
N SER A 456 -8.44 8.00 -19.56
CA SER A 456 -8.61 7.74 -18.12
C SER A 456 -9.26 6.39 -17.83
N ARG A 457 -9.95 5.79 -18.83
CA ARG A 457 -10.60 4.48 -18.75
C ARG A 457 -9.61 3.35 -19.09
N ALA A 458 -9.79 2.17 -18.47
CA ALA A 458 -8.78 1.12 -18.31
C ALA A 458 -8.15 0.53 -19.59
N ASP A 459 -8.68 0.83 -20.78
CA ASP A 459 -8.16 0.40 -22.08
C ASP A 459 -7.57 1.58 -22.88
N ALA A 460 -6.65 2.33 -22.28
CA ALA A 460 -6.00 3.44 -22.96
C ALA A 460 -5.22 2.97 -24.19
N ALA A 461 -5.47 3.61 -25.33
CA ALA A 461 -4.70 3.44 -26.55
C ALA A 461 -3.19 3.63 -26.30
N PRO A 462 -2.31 3.06 -27.15
CA PRO A 462 -0.87 3.34 -27.08
C PRO A 462 -0.62 4.85 -26.99
N LEU A 463 0.28 5.28 -26.10
CA LEU A 463 0.49 6.70 -25.78
C LEU A 463 0.69 7.58 -27.03
N ARG A 464 1.47 7.08 -28.00
CA ARG A 464 1.68 7.74 -29.30
C ARG A 464 0.36 8.00 -30.05
N LYS A 465 -0.54 7.02 -30.08
CA LYS A 465 -1.86 7.18 -30.70
C LYS A 465 -2.70 8.19 -29.91
N LEU A 466 -2.76 8.04 -28.58
CA LEU A 466 -3.49 8.97 -27.71
C LEU A 466 -3.04 10.42 -27.91
N MET A 467 -1.73 10.68 -27.90
CA MET A 467 -1.20 12.03 -28.07
C MET A 467 -1.40 12.55 -29.49
N GLY A 468 -1.37 11.68 -30.50
CA GLY A 468 -1.72 12.02 -31.88
C GLY A 468 -3.19 12.47 -31.98
N ASP A 469 -4.12 11.63 -31.52
CA ASP A 469 -5.56 11.91 -31.53
C ASP A 469 -5.88 13.19 -30.74
N LEU A 470 -5.21 13.42 -29.60
CA LEU A 470 -5.38 14.62 -28.77
C LEU A 470 -4.88 15.88 -29.49
N TRP A 471 -3.68 15.83 -30.09
CA TRP A 471 -3.19 16.97 -30.84
C TRP A 471 -4.05 17.23 -32.08
N ASP A 472 -4.47 16.21 -32.82
CA ASP A 472 -5.33 16.40 -33.98
C ASP A 472 -6.65 17.09 -33.58
N ALA A 473 -7.31 16.62 -32.52
CA ALA A 473 -8.52 17.25 -31.98
C ALA A 473 -8.31 18.73 -31.57
N ILE A 474 -7.17 19.06 -30.97
CA ILE A 474 -6.84 20.45 -30.61
C ILE A 474 -6.52 21.29 -31.85
N LEU A 475 -5.71 20.75 -32.75
CA LEU A 475 -5.14 21.48 -33.88
C LEU A 475 -6.18 21.78 -34.96
N ASP A 476 -7.29 21.03 -35.00
CA ASP A 476 -8.46 21.28 -35.83
C ASP A 476 -9.30 22.47 -35.34
N GLU A 477 -9.42 22.65 -34.03
CA GLU A 477 -10.21 23.75 -33.43
C GLU A 477 -9.42 25.06 -33.26
N VAL A 478 -8.09 24.99 -33.21
CA VAL A 478 -7.24 26.18 -33.06
C VAL A 478 -6.78 26.69 -34.43
N PRO A 479 -7.24 27.88 -34.88
CA PRO A 479 -7.00 28.35 -36.25
C PRO A 479 -5.57 28.85 -36.47
N VAL A 480 -5.01 28.48 -37.61
CA VAL A 480 -3.71 28.94 -38.12
C VAL A 480 -3.84 29.46 -39.55
N VAL A 481 -2.93 30.37 -39.90
CA VAL A 481 -2.72 30.85 -41.27
C VAL A 481 -1.30 30.54 -41.72
N GLU A 482 -1.10 30.44 -43.03
CA GLU A 482 0.23 30.24 -43.59
C GLU A 482 0.95 31.57 -43.82
N VAL A 483 2.25 31.57 -43.55
CA VAL A 483 3.16 32.64 -43.98
C VAL A 483 3.52 32.40 -45.45
N PHE A 484 3.41 33.40 -46.31
CA PHE A 484 3.69 33.28 -47.73
C PHE A 484 4.62 34.40 -48.22
N GLY A 485 5.14 34.26 -49.44
CA GLY A 485 6.12 35.18 -50.02
C GLY A 485 7.51 34.58 -50.13
N ALA A 486 8.49 35.42 -50.42
CA ALA A 486 9.90 35.03 -50.51
C ALA A 486 10.63 35.34 -49.20
N PRO A 487 11.75 34.65 -48.89
CA PRO A 487 12.64 35.05 -47.80
C PRO A 487 12.99 36.54 -47.90
N GLY A 488 12.87 37.28 -46.79
CA GLY A 488 13.04 38.75 -46.75
C GLY A 488 11.85 39.58 -47.26
N GLN A 489 10.78 38.95 -47.75
CA GLN A 489 9.50 39.58 -48.14
C GLN A 489 8.31 38.71 -47.69
N LEU A 490 8.33 38.29 -46.43
CA LEU A 490 7.30 37.45 -45.85
C LEU A 490 6.00 38.24 -45.65
N ARG A 491 4.88 37.57 -45.80
CA ARG A 491 3.53 38.12 -45.65
C ARG A 491 2.66 37.16 -44.86
N VAL A 492 1.76 37.72 -44.07
CA VAL A 492 0.82 36.97 -43.24
C VAL A 492 -0.47 37.77 -43.06
N SER A 493 -1.53 37.10 -42.62
CA SER A 493 -2.76 37.77 -42.18
C SER A 493 -2.49 38.73 -41.01
N ALA A 494 -3.11 39.92 -40.99
CA ALA A 494 -3.01 40.83 -39.85
C ALA A 494 -3.58 40.21 -38.56
N SER A 495 -4.49 39.24 -38.70
CA SER A 495 -5.03 38.46 -37.58
C SER A 495 -3.98 37.58 -36.89
N ALA A 496 -2.83 37.30 -37.50
CA ALA A 496 -1.77 36.46 -36.91
C ALA A 496 -0.68 37.23 -36.15
N ILE A 497 -0.73 38.57 -36.17
CA ILE A 497 0.25 39.41 -35.48
C ILE A 497 -0.29 39.70 -34.07
N PHE A 498 0.46 39.25 -33.07
CA PHE A 498 0.23 39.52 -31.65
C PHE A 498 1.09 40.68 -31.17
N GLY A 499 0.72 41.27 -30.03
CA GLY A 499 1.42 42.40 -29.42
C GLY A 499 0.99 43.76 -29.96
N VAL A 500 1.74 44.79 -29.56
CA VAL A 500 1.49 46.18 -29.95
C VAL A 500 2.23 46.55 -31.23
N PRO A 501 1.75 47.54 -32.00
CA PRO A 501 2.47 48.03 -33.18
C PRO A 501 3.91 48.43 -32.84
N GLY A 502 4.88 47.87 -33.54
CA GLY A 502 6.32 48.07 -33.29
C GLY A 502 7.01 46.98 -32.46
N GLU A 503 6.26 46.21 -31.67
CA GLU A 503 6.74 45.04 -30.92
C GLU A 503 5.96 43.77 -31.28
N GLY A 504 5.55 43.68 -32.54
CA GLY A 504 4.78 42.57 -33.07
C GLY A 504 5.52 41.25 -32.99
N PHE A 505 4.78 40.16 -32.80
CA PHE A 505 5.31 38.81 -32.90
C PHE A 505 4.25 37.86 -33.48
N VAL A 506 4.72 36.75 -34.03
CA VAL A 506 3.87 35.64 -34.47
C VAL A 506 4.14 34.42 -33.61
N LEU A 507 3.13 33.59 -33.46
CA LEU A 507 3.20 32.31 -32.74
C LEU A 507 3.17 31.18 -33.76
N GLU A 508 4.34 30.67 -34.12
CA GLU A 508 4.48 29.58 -35.08
C GLU A 508 4.17 28.24 -34.42
N ARG A 509 3.32 27.45 -35.07
CA ARG A 509 3.03 26.07 -34.72
C ARG A 509 4.13 25.17 -35.28
N VAL A 510 4.88 24.52 -34.41
CA VAL A 510 5.93 23.56 -34.76
C VAL A 510 5.49 22.17 -34.33
N VAL A 511 5.25 21.28 -35.29
CA VAL A 511 4.89 19.88 -35.02
C VAL A 511 6.11 18.99 -35.25
N ARG A 512 6.44 18.13 -34.28
CA ARG A 512 7.55 17.16 -34.34
C ARG A 512 7.07 15.82 -33.76
N GLY A 513 6.79 14.85 -34.63
CA GLY A 513 6.20 13.57 -34.20
C GLY A 513 4.87 13.82 -33.47
N GLU A 514 4.67 13.21 -32.29
CA GLU A 514 3.47 13.42 -31.45
C GLU A 514 3.51 14.67 -30.56
N ARG A 515 4.37 15.64 -30.83
CA ARG A 515 4.40 16.89 -30.07
C ARG A 515 4.17 18.08 -30.97
N ALA A 516 3.23 18.93 -30.56
CA ALA A 516 3.15 20.29 -31.04
C ALA A 516 3.78 21.24 -30.01
N ALA A 517 4.46 22.27 -30.50
CA ALA A 517 5.03 23.35 -29.71
C ALA A 517 4.72 24.69 -30.37
N ILE A 518 4.66 25.76 -29.58
CA ILE A 518 4.60 27.12 -30.09
C ILE A 518 5.99 27.74 -30.02
N ARG A 519 6.40 28.38 -31.12
CA ARG A 519 7.60 29.20 -31.19
C ARG A 519 7.22 30.66 -31.37
N ARG A 520 7.58 31.49 -30.39
CA ARG A 520 7.41 32.94 -30.46
C ARG A 520 8.52 33.57 -31.31
N ILE A 521 8.13 34.25 -32.40
CA ILE A 521 9.04 34.94 -33.31
C ILE A 521 8.66 36.41 -33.37
N ARG A 522 9.58 37.28 -32.94
CA ARG A 522 9.41 38.73 -33.08
C ARG A 522 9.49 39.10 -34.55
N VAL A 523 8.58 39.95 -35.01
CA VAL A 523 8.51 40.41 -36.39
C VAL A 523 8.36 41.93 -36.43
N ARG A 524 8.95 42.57 -37.44
CA ARG A 524 8.67 43.97 -37.74
C ARG A 524 7.57 44.05 -38.78
N GLN A 525 6.56 44.85 -38.48
CA GLN A 525 5.43 45.06 -39.36
C GLN A 525 5.76 46.11 -40.42
N GLY A 526 5.62 45.76 -41.69
CA GLY A 526 5.74 46.67 -42.84
C GLY A 526 4.39 47.18 -43.33
N GLU A 527 4.33 47.67 -44.57
CA GLU A 527 3.07 48.10 -45.19
C GLU A 527 2.07 46.94 -45.31
N GLY A 528 0.81 47.23 -44.96
CA GLY A 528 -0.30 46.30 -45.09
C GLY A 528 -1.23 46.66 -46.24
N ASP A 529 -1.79 45.65 -46.91
CA ASP A 529 -2.91 45.81 -47.83
C ASP A 529 -4.22 45.62 -47.05
N ALA A 530 -4.81 46.73 -46.61
CA ALA A 530 -6.04 46.74 -45.85
C ALA A 530 -7.24 46.11 -46.59
N ARG A 531 -7.19 45.98 -47.93
CA ARG A 531 -8.25 45.30 -48.69
C ARG A 531 -8.14 43.78 -48.68
N ARG A 532 -6.96 43.23 -48.37
CA ARG A 532 -6.69 41.79 -48.39
C ARG A 532 -6.44 41.19 -47.01
N ASP A 533 -6.44 42.01 -45.96
CA ASP A 533 -6.04 41.63 -44.59
C ASP A 533 -4.62 41.03 -44.52
N VAL A 534 -3.73 41.45 -45.42
CA VAL A 534 -2.36 40.93 -45.53
C VAL A 534 -1.36 42.00 -45.16
N VAL A 535 -0.38 41.63 -44.35
CA VAL A 535 0.67 42.51 -43.84
C VAL A 535 2.04 41.95 -44.16
N SER A 536 2.95 42.81 -44.64
CA SER A 536 4.36 42.44 -44.80
C SER A 536 5.03 42.33 -43.43
N ILE A 537 5.80 41.27 -43.21
CA ILE A 537 6.54 41.05 -41.97
C ILE A 537 8.03 40.78 -42.28
N ASP A 538 8.89 41.26 -41.40
CA ASP A 538 10.33 41.02 -41.41
C ASP A 538 10.72 40.30 -40.11
N ASP A 539 11.28 39.09 -40.20
CA ASP A 539 11.86 38.37 -39.08
C ASP A 539 13.36 38.66 -39.00
N PRO A 540 13.84 39.48 -38.04
CA PRO A 540 15.26 39.82 -37.93
C PRO A 540 16.14 38.61 -37.56
N THR A 541 15.54 37.49 -37.16
CA THR A 541 16.26 36.25 -36.82
C THR A 541 16.30 35.24 -37.97
N ASP A 542 15.60 35.49 -39.07
CA ASP A 542 15.50 34.61 -40.25
C ASP A 542 15.11 33.16 -39.91
N ARG A 543 14.32 32.98 -38.84
CA ARG A 543 13.84 31.68 -38.36
C ARG A 543 12.49 31.30 -38.96
N LEU A 544 11.69 32.28 -39.38
CA LEU A 544 10.40 32.10 -40.02
C LEU A 544 10.56 31.82 -41.52
N GLN A 545 9.95 30.75 -42.00
CA GLN A 545 10.04 30.33 -43.41
C GLN A 545 8.69 30.47 -44.14
N PRO A 546 8.68 30.66 -45.47
CA PRO A 546 7.45 30.50 -46.25
C PRO A 546 6.83 29.11 -46.03
N GLY A 547 5.51 29.05 -45.90
CA GLY A 547 4.74 27.85 -45.55
C GLY A 547 4.62 27.59 -44.04
N ALA A 548 5.27 28.39 -43.18
CA ALA A 548 5.11 28.26 -41.74
C ALA A 548 3.65 28.53 -41.32
N ARG A 549 3.08 27.65 -40.47
CA ARG A 549 1.74 27.81 -39.93
C ARG A 549 1.83 28.62 -38.63
N VAL A 550 1.15 29.76 -38.58
CA VAL A 550 1.14 30.66 -37.41
C VAL A 550 -0.29 30.82 -36.89
N HIS A 551 -0.44 30.85 -35.56
CA HIS A 551 -1.75 31.02 -34.93
C HIS A 551 -2.32 32.41 -35.17
N THR A 552 -3.65 32.49 -35.17
CA THR A 552 -4.36 33.78 -35.24
C THR A 552 -4.78 34.25 -33.85
N ARG A 553 -5.08 35.54 -33.71
CA ARG A 553 -5.64 36.18 -32.51
C ARG A 553 -7.10 35.81 -32.24
N ALA A 554 -7.65 34.78 -32.90
CA ALA A 554 -8.96 34.23 -32.55
C ALA A 554 -8.96 33.64 -31.13
N ARG A 555 -7.81 33.16 -30.68
CA ARG A 555 -7.50 32.89 -29.27
C ARG A 555 -6.33 33.79 -28.86
N ASP A 556 -6.29 34.21 -27.60
CA ASP A 556 -5.22 35.07 -27.12
C ASP A 556 -3.90 34.30 -26.88
N GLU A 557 -2.82 35.04 -26.62
CA GLU A 557 -1.49 34.44 -26.39
C GLU A 557 -1.46 33.60 -25.10
N GLU A 558 -2.15 34.03 -24.05
CA GLU A 558 -2.13 33.38 -22.75
C GLU A 558 -2.76 32.00 -22.83
N PHE A 559 -3.95 31.91 -23.43
CA PHE A 559 -4.63 30.66 -23.75
C PHE A 559 -3.74 29.71 -24.55
N LEU A 560 -3.12 30.20 -25.63
CA LEU A 560 -2.28 29.36 -26.49
C LEU A 560 -1.02 28.87 -25.75
N GLY A 561 -0.43 29.72 -24.90
CA GLY A 561 0.68 29.34 -24.04
C GLY A 561 0.29 28.24 -23.05
N ASP A 562 -0.81 28.46 -22.32
CA ASP A 562 -1.34 27.54 -21.32
C ASP A 562 -1.73 26.19 -21.94
N LEU A 563 -2.42 26.21 -23.08
CA LEU A 563 -2.81 25.01 -23.82
C LEU A 563 -1.60 24.13 -24.13
N TYR A 564 -0.57 24.70 -24.77
CA TYR A 564 0.60 23.91 -25.17
C TYR A 564 1.41 23.45 -23.96
N GLN A 565 1.50 24.27 -22.91
CA GLN A 565 2.15 23.90 -21.67
C GLN A 565 1.43 22.76 -20.95
N LYS A 566 0.10 22.84 -20.80
CA LYS A 566 -0.71 21.82 -20.12
C LYS A 566 -0.66 20.47 -20.84
N ILE A 567 -0.82 20.46 -22.17
CA ILE A 567 -0.75 19.23 -22.97
C ILE A 567 0.66 18.66 -22.97
N GLY A 568 1.68 19.51 -23.02
CA GLY A 568 3.08 19.09 -22.88
C GLY A 568 3.36 18.43 -21.52
N ALA A 569 2.90 19.06 -20.43
CA ALA A 569 3.03 18.53 -19.07
C ALA A 569 2.27 17.21 -18.90
N PHE A 570 1.07 17.11 -19.44
CA PHE A 570 0.28 15.87 -19.43
C PHE A 570 1.00 14.73 -20.15
N HIS A 571 1.54 14.98 -21.34
CA HIS A 571 2.37 14.00 -22.05
C HIS A 571 3.60 13.60 -21.23
N ASP A 572 4.34 14.58 -20.69
CA ASP A 572 5.52 14.31 -19.87
C ASP A 572 5.18 13.48 -18.62
N ASP A 573 4.02 13.71 -18.00
CA ASP A 573 3.57 12.95 -16.83
C ASP A 573 3.11 11.53 -17.18
N LEU A 574 2.42 11.33 -18.31
CA LEU A 574 2.10 9.99 -18.82
C LEU A 574 3.35 9.17 -19.14
N VAL A 575 4.39 9.81 -19.72
CA VAL A 575 5.68 9.18 -19.97
C VAL A 575 6.40 8.90 -18.67
N ARG A 576 6.40 9.84 -17.71
CA ARG A 576 7.19 9.76 -16.47
C ARG A 576 6.59 8.81 -15.44
N ALA A 577 5.27 8.79 -15.31
CA ALA A 577 4.54 8.03 -14.30
C ALA A 577 3.28 7.37 -14.92
N PRO A 578 3.45 6.33 -15.76
CA PRO A 578 2.32 5.60 -16.32
C PRO A 578 1.42 5.04 -15.22
N ARG A 579 0.10 5.17 -15.38
CA ARG A 579 -0.90 4.67 -14.41
C ARG A 579 -0.74 3.18 -14.15
N THR A 580 -0.44 2.39 -15.18
CA THR A 580 -0.20 0.94 -15.08
C THR A 580 0.95 0.53 -14.16
N LEU A 581 1.90 1.45 -13.89
CA LEU A 581 3.03 1.22 -13.00
C LEU A 581 2.95 2.03 -11.70
N ARG A 582 1.81 2.67 -11.39
CA ARG A 582 1.62 3.52 -10.22
C ARG A 582 2.02 2.83 -8.92
N ASP A 583 1.60 1.59 -8.75
CA ASP A 583 1.87 0.81 -7.54
C ASP A 583 3.35 0.49 -7.36
N VAL A 584 4.01 0.07 -8.44
CA VAL A 584 5.46 -0.19 -8.45
C VAL A 584 6.23 1.09 -8.17
N ARG A 585 5.81 2.22 -8.76
CA ARG A 585 6.39 3.55 -8.52
C ARG A 585 6.30 3.91 -7.03
N LEU A 586 5.12 3.77 -6.43
CA LEU A 586 4.89 4.06 -5.01
C LEU A 586 5.71 3.15 -4.09
N LEU A 587 5.78 1.85 -4.41
CA LEU A 587 6.61 0.90 -3.67
C LEU A 587 8.09 1.29 -3.73
N LEU A 588 8.61 1.62 -4.91
CA LEU A 588 9.99 2.07 -5.08
C LEU A 588 10.25 3.41 -4.38
N TYR A 589 9.29 4.34 -4.42
CA TYR A 589 9.39 5.60 -3.69
C TYR A 589 9.59 5.35 -2.19
N TRP A 590 8.74 4.54 -1.56
CA TRP A 590 8.89 4.22 -0.14
C TRP A 590 10.13 3.37 0.16
N THR A 591 10.53 2.49 -0.75
CA THR A 591 11.80 1.75 -0.69
C THR A 591 12.99 2.70 -0.59
N GLY A 592 13.04 3.73 -1.45
CA GLY A 592 14.10 4.73 -1.43
C GLY A 592 14.10 5.58 -0.16
N VAL A 593 12.92 5.99 0.34
CA VAL A 593 12.78 6.73 1.60
C VAL A 593 13.32 5.91 2.77
N MET A 594 13.06 4.60 2.78
CA MET A 594 13.48 3.70 3.85
C MET A 594 15.01 3.59 4.01
N LEU A 595 15.77 3.84 2.94
CA LEU A 595 17.25 3.85 2.95
C LEU A 595 17.84 4.99 3.80
N ASP A 596 17.03 6.00 4.14
CA ASP A 596 17.42 7.10 5.02
C ASP A 596 16.98 6.90 6.48
N ALA A 597 16.48 5.71 6.82
CA ALA A 597 16.29 5.31 8.21
C ALA A 597 17.64 5.35 8.96
N PRO A 598 17.68 5.83 10.23
CA PRO A 598 18.94 6.06 10.96
C PRO A 598 19.81 4.81 11.14
N LEU A 599 19.20 3.63 11.19
CA LEU A 599 19.91 2.35 11.35
C LEU A 599 20.49 1.80 10.04
N CYS A 600 20.02 2.29 8.88
CA CYS A 600 20.53 1.89 7.58
C CYS A 600 21.84 2.62 7.30
N GLN A 601 22.99 1.96 7.54
CA GLN A 601 24.32 2.56 7.42
C GLN A 601 25.36 1.59 6.84
N GLY A 602 26.53 2.12 6.48
CA GLY A 602 27.70 1.34 6.07
C GLY A 602 27.46 0.48 4.82
N ASP A 603 28.07 -0.70 4.80
CA ASP A 603 28.00 -1.63 3.66
C ASP A 603 26.58 -2.12 3.36
N VAL A 604 25.74 -2.24 4.39
CA VAL A 604 24.34 -2.64 4.25
C VAL A 604 23.54 -1.55 3.52
N LYS A 605 23.75 -0.27 3.85
CA LYS A 605 23.18 0.86 3.09
C LYS A 605 23.69 0.87 1.66
N ALA A 606 25.00 0.74 1.46
CA ALA A 606 25.58 0.74 0.12
C ALA A 606 24.98 -0.38 -0.76
N ARG A 607 24.71 -1.55 -0.18
CA ARG A 607 24.07 -2.67 -0.87
C ARG A 607 22.60 -2.41 -1.18
N ALA A 608 21.82 -1.98 -0.18
CA ALA A 608 20.40 -1.68 -0.36
C ALA A 608 20.19 -0.55 -1.39
N VAL A 609 21.10 0.43 -1.42
CA VAL A 609 21.12 1.48 -2.46
C VAL A 609 21.38 0.91 -3.84
N ARG A 610 22.35 -0.01 -4.02
CA ARG A 610 22.58 -0.65 -5.33
C ARG A 610 21.37 -1.45 -5.80
N ALA A 611 20.76 -2.22 -4.91
CA ALA A 611 19.55 -3.00 -5.21
C ALA A 611 18.38 -2.08 -5.60
N PHE A 612 18.18 -0.98 -4.88
CA PHE A 612 17.20 0.06 -5.22
C PHE A 612 17.48 0.69 -6.59
N SER A 613 18.73 1.10 -6.85
CA SER A 613 19.12 1.69 -8.14
C SER A 613 18.91 0.72 -9.30
N GLN A 614 19.20 -0.56 -9.11
CA GLN A 614 18.94 -1.59 -10.12
C GLN A 614 17.44 -1.78 -10.36
N ALA A 615 16.63 -1.90 -9.30
CA ALA A 615 15.18 -2.01 -9.42
C ALA A 615 14.56 -0.78 -10.12
N LYS A 616 15.09 0.42 -9.83
CA LYS A 616 14.69 1.64 -10.53
C LYS A 616 15.06 1.60 -12.02
N ALA A 617 16.25 1.12 -12.38
CA ALA A 617 16.64 1.00 -13.79
C ALA A 617 15.70 0.06 -14.58
N TYR A 618 15.24 -1.04 -13.96
CA TYR A 618 14.19 -1.89 -14.54
C TYR A 618 12.87 -1.14 -14.69
N TYR A 619 12.45 -0.36 -13.69
CA TYR A 619 11.27 0.49 -13.77
C TYR A 619 11.36 1.51 -14.91
N ASP A 620 12.50 2.20 -15.05
CA ASP A 620 12.72 3.20 -16.10
C ASP A 620 12.66 2.56 -17.50
N THR A 621 13.26 1.36 -17.66
CA THR A 621 13.24 0.59 -18.90
C THR A 621 11.82 0.15 -19.26
N ALA A 622 11.09 -0.40 -18.28
CA ALA A 622 9.70 -0.82 -18.46
C ALA A 622 8.81 0.36 -18.85
N ARG A 623 8.97 1.51 -18.18
CA ARG A 623 8.25 2.75 -18.50
C ARG A 623 8.48 3.18 -19.95
N GLN A 624 9.73 3.19 -20.41
CA GLN A 624 10.05 3.52 -21.81
C GLN A 624 9.38 2.54 -22.79
N ARG A 625 9.42 1.24 -22.49
CA ARG A 625 8.75 0.21 -23.31
C ARG A 625 7.24 0.33 -23.35
N LEU A 626 6.61 0.73 -22.25
CA LEU A 626 5.16 0.95 -22.22
C LEU A 626 4.77 2.17 -23.06
N ALA A 627 5.59 3.22 -23.07
CA ALA A 627 5.38 4.39 -23.92
C ALA A 627 5.44 4.06 -25.43
N GLU A 628 6.24 3.06 -25.83
CA GLU A 628 6.36 2.60 -27.22
C GLU A 628 5.11 1.83 -27.73
N GLY A 629 4.23 1.40 -26.83
CA GLY A 629 3.02 0.65 -27.16
C GLY A 629 3.26 -0.87 -27.17
N ARG A 630 2.58 -1.60 -26.29
CA ARG A 630 2.72 -3.07 -26.13
C ARG A 630 1.36 -3.73 -26.05
N SER A 631 1.30 -5.03 -26.38
CA SER A 631 0.11 -5.85 -26.16
C SER A 631 -0.24 -5.93 -24.67
N ALA A 632 -1.54 -6.08 -24.35
CA ALA A 632 -2.00 -6.19 -22.97
C ALA A 632 -1.28 -7.33 -22.20
N ASP A 633 -0.97 -8.44 -22.87
CA ASP A 633 -0.18 -9.54 -22.30
C ASP A 633 1.27 -9.16 -21.97
N ALA A 634 1.94 -8.42 -22.86
CA ALA A 634 3.27 -7.90 -22.57
C ALA A 634 3.25 -6.90 -21.40
N VAL A 635 2.24 -6.02 -21.31
CA VAL A 635 2.06 -5.11 -20.17
C VAL A 635 1.87 -5.89 -18.87
N ARG A 636 1.03 -6.93 -18.86
CA ARG A 636 0.83 -7.80 -17.68
C ARG A 636 2.12 -8.49 -17.24
N ARG A 637 2.89 -9.04 -18.18
CA ARG A 637 4.18 -9.68 -17.90
C ARG A 637 5.20 -8.70 -17.31
N ILE A 638 5.35 -7.51 -17.92
CA ILE A 638 6.23 -6.45 -17.43
C ILE A 638 5.85 -6.04 -16.01
N HIS A 639 4.56 -5.82 -15.74
CA HIS A 639 4.08 -5.46 -14.41
C HIS A 639 4.38 -6.57 -13.38
N ALA A 640 4.14 -7.84 -13.71
CA ALA A 640 4.41 -8.96 -12.81
C ALA A 640 5.91 -9.10 -12.48
N ALA A 641 6.79 -8.92 -13.47
CA ALA A 641 8.24 -8.94 -13.29
C ALA A 641 8.71 -7.78 -12.39
N LEU A 642 8.27 -6.56 -12.69
CA LEU A 642 8.58 -5.38 -11.88
C LEU A 642 8.12 -5.54 -10.43
N ARG A 643 6.92 -6.11 -10.21
CA ARG A 643 6.41 -6.38 -8.87
C ARG A 643 7.37 -7.25 -8.06
N ARG A 644 7.91 -8.32 -8.63
CA ARG A 644 8.86 -9.20 -7.95
C ARG A 644 10.18 -8.49 -7.66
N ILE A 645 10.72 -7.78 -8.65
CA ILE A 645 11.98 -7.03 -8.55
C ILE A 645 11.88 -5.94 -7.45
N SER A 646 10.83 -5.12 -7.51
CA SER A 646 10.61 -4.03 -6.55
C SER A 646 10.31 -4.54 -5.14
N ALA A 647 9.59 -5.66 -4.99
CA ALA A 647 9.38 -6.29 -3.68
C ALA A 647 10.70 -6.77 -3.06
N ALA A 648 11.57 -7.42 -3.84
CA ALA A 648 12.88 -7.85 -3.37
C ALA A 648 13.78 -6.65 -2.97
N ALA A 649 13.73 -5.54 -3.71
CA ALA A 649 14.42 -4.32 -3.32
C ALA A 649 13.84 -3.69 -2.04
N ALA A 650 12.52 -3.71 -1.87
CA ALA A 650 11.83 -3.24 -0.67
C ALA A 650 12.22 -4.05 0.57
N GLU A 651 12.31 -5.39 0.46
CA GLU A 651 12.75 -6.26 1.54
C GLU A 651 14.19 -5.95 1.98
N LEU A 652 15.10 -5.69 1.03
CA LEU A 652 16.48 -5.28 1.33
C LEU A 652 16.55 -3.91 2.00
N ALA A 653 15.77 -2.94 1.53
CA ALA A 653 15.68 -1.63 2.17
C ALA A 653 15.09 -1.72 3.58
N GLN A 654 14.12 -2.60 3.80
CA GLN A 654 13.54 -2.87 5.11
C GLN A 654 14.54 -3.52 6.06
N SER A 655 15.25 -4.54 5.60
CA SER A 655 16.34 -5.15 6.35
C SER A 655 17.39 -4.10 6.76
N CYS A 656 17.76 -3.21 5.84
CA CYS A 656 18.66 -2.10 6.12
C CYS A 656 18.09 -1.10 7.15
N GLY A 657 16.85 -0.66 6.96
CA GLY A 657 16.18 0.31 7.84
C GLY A 657 15.96 -0.21 9.26
N GLU A 658 15.79 -1.53 9.41
CA GLU A 658 15.73 -2.20 10.71
C GLU A 658 17.11 -2.43 11.35
N GLY A 659 18.20 -2.03 10.69
CA GLY A 659 19.57 -2.21 11.16
C GLY A 659 20.02 -3.68 11.15
N GLN A 660 19.40 -4.52 10.32
CA GLN A 660 19.84 -5.90 10.16
C GLN A 660 21.18 -5.93 9.42
N ILE A 661 22.08 -6.78 9.89
CA ILE A 661 23.38 -7.01 9.25
C ILE A 661 23.26 -8.34 8.51
N THR A 662 23.39 -8.33 7.19
CA THR A 662 23.45 -9.56 6.39
C THR A 662 24.81 -10.23 6.63
N LEU A 663 24.81 -11.50 7.00
CA LEU A 663 26.02 -12.28 7.25
C LEU A 663 26.40 -13.02 5.96
N GLY A 664 27.36 -12.50 5.18
CA GLY A 664 27.93 -13.19 4.02
C GLY A 664 28.04 -12.32 2.76
N VAL A 665 28.79 -12.84 1.78
CA VAL A 665 28.89 -12.33 0.40
C VAL A 665 27.65 -12.77 -0.37
N GLU A 666 26.49 -12.19 -0.05
CA GLU A 666 25.41 -12.22 -1.04
C GLU A 666 25.80 -11.33 -2.23
N PRO A 667 25.32 -11.63 -3.45
CA PRO A 667 25.57 -10.78 -4.61
C PRO A 667 25.31 -9.31 -4.29
N SER A 668 26.22 -8.44 -4.74
CA SER A 668 26.10 -6.99 -4.58
C SER A 668 24.89 -6.40 -5.32
N GLU A 669 24.33 -7.20 -6.23
CA GLU A 669 23.22 -6.90 -7.11
C GLU A 669 21.96 -7.64 -6.65
N LEU A 670 20.82 -7.07 -6.99
CA LEU A 670 19.51 -7.67 -6.79
C LEU A 670 19.42 -8.96 -7.59
N ALA A 671 19.05 -10.07 -6.95
CA ALA A 671 18.85 -11.34 -7.62
C ALA A 671 17.57 -11.28 -8.48
N VAL A 672 17.73 -10.89 -9.74
CA VAL A 672 16.65 -10.86 -10.74
C VAL A 672 16.61 -12.19 -11.48
N ARG A 673 15.42 -12.75 -11.65
CA ARG A 673 15.25 -13.99 -12.40
C ARG A 673 15.52 -13.75 -13.88
N PRO A 674 16.18 -14.67 -14.60
CA PRO A 674 16.42 -14.51 -16.04
C PRO A 674 15.13 -14.28 -16.85
N GLU A 675 14.02 -14.89 -16.43
CA GLU A 675 12.69 -14.69 -17.01
C GLU A 675 12.18 -13.25 -16.85
N ASP A 676 12.42 -12.63 -15.69
CA ASP A 676 12.01 -11.26 -15.39
C ASP A 676 12.87 -10.26 -16.17
N ASP A 677 14.17 -10.53 -16.24
CA ASP A 677 15.13 -9.76 -17.05
C ASP A 677 14.77 -9.83 -18.54
N ALA A 678 14.48 -11.01 -19.08
CA ALA A 678 14.08 -11.18 -20.47
C ALA A 678 12.78 -10.44 -20.81
N VAL A 679 11.80 -10.41 -19.91
CA VAL A 679 10.54 -9.66 -20.14
C VAL A 679 10.78 -8.14 -20.21
N ILE A 680 11.69 -7.61 -19.38
CA ILE A 680 11.91 -6.16 -19.25
C ILE A 680 13.03 -5.66 -20.17
N VAL A 681 14.04 -6.46 -20.49
CA VAL A 681 15.23 -6.11 -21.28
C VAL A 681 15.30 -6.86 -22.61
N GLY A 682 14.78 -8.09 -22.69
CA GLY A 682 14.63 -8.82 -23.95
C GLY A 682 13.51 -8.20 -24.79
N GLY A 683 13.86 -7.49 -25.85
CA GLY A 683 12.90 -7.01 -26.84
C GLY A 683 12.80 -8.01 -27.98
N GLY A 684 11.61 -8.60 -28.19
CA GLY A 684 11.24 -9.24 -29.46
C GLY A 684 11.10 -10.77 -29.43
N GLU A 685 9.95 -11.28 -28.99
CA GLU A 685 9.45 -12.63 -29.35
C GLU A 685 7.92 -12.64 -29.52
N ASP A 686 7.33 -11.56 -30.03
CA ASP A 686 5.89 -11.54 -30.43
C ASP A 686 5.71 -11.25 -31.93
N GLU A 687 6.75 -11.47 -32.76
CA GLU A 687 6.62 -11.50 -34.23
C GLU A 687 6.95 -12.90 -34.76
N GLY A 688 5.91 -13.65 -35.19
CA GLY A 688 6.06 -14.66 -36.23
C GLY A 688 5.74 -16.13 -35.91
N GLU A 689 4.60 -16.46 -35.30
CA GLU A 689 3.92 -17.72 -35.68
C GLU A 689 3.13 -17.47 -36.99
N GLY A 690 3.86 -17.40 -38.10
CA GLY A 690 3.30 -17.18 -39.43
C GLY A 690 4.19 -17.82 -40.49
N GLU A 691 3.68 -18.88 -41.11
CA GLU A 691 4.19 -19.56 -42.31
C GLU A 691 5.54 -20.30 -42.20
N ALA A 692 5.48 -21.51 -41.63
CA ALA A 692 6.30 -22.61 -42.13
C ALA A 692 5.76 -23.09 -43.49
N LEU A 693 6.05 -22.35 -44.57
CA LEU A 693 6.01 -22.89 -45.94
C LEU A 693 7.39 -23.45 -46.25
N ALA A 694 7.59 -24.73 -45.88
CA ALA A 694 8.66 -25.55 -46.42
C ALA A 694 8.35 -25.84 -47.90
N GLY A 695 8.84 -24.98 -48.78
CA GLY A 695 9.08 -25.33 -50.17
C GLY A 695 10.51 -25.86 -50.30
N GLU A 696 10.66 -27.19 -50.41
CA GLU A 696 11.65 -27.87 -51.26
C GLU A 696 11.48 -29.38 -51.15
N GLY A 697 11.13 -30.03 -52.27
CA GLY A 697 11.25 -31.49 -52.40
C GLY A 697 10.30 -32.16 -53.39
N MET A 698 10.64 -32.09 -54.68
CA MET A 698 10.37 -33.07 -55.75
C MET A 698 8.99 -33.11 -56.44
#